data_AF-A0A093R5L3-F1
#
_entry.id   AF-A0A093R5L3-F1
#
_cell.length_a   1.000
_cell.length_b   1.000
_cell.length_c   1.000
_cell.angle_alpha   90.00
_cell.angle_beta   90.00
_cell.angle_gamma   90.00
#
_symmetry.space_group_name_H-M   'P 1'
#
loop_
_entity.id
_entity.type
_entity.pdbx_description
1 polymer ?
#
loop_
_entity_poly.entity_id
_entity_poly.type
_entity_poly.pdbx_seq_one_letter_code
_entity_poly.pdbx_strand_id
1 'polypeptide(L)'
;SPPHGEAKPGSSTLPPVKSKTSFIEADKYFLPFELACQSKCPRIVSTSLDCLQKLIAYGHLTGNAPDSTAPGKKLIDRIIETICGCFQGPQTDEGVQLQIIKALLTAVTSQHIEIHEGTVLQAVRTCYNIYLASKNLINQTTAKATLTQMLNVIFARMENQALQEAKQMEKERHRQQHHLQQSPVSHHEPESPQLRHIPTQTDQLSKEQERELDHSTNDVDKSLQEDIEAENGSDISSAENEQTEADQATAAENLSKADGGTYDGESNECEEKAQEIVESIVQEMVNIVVGDMEGTVESGDGTIVTLEDGSDSENIQANGIPGTPISVAYTPSLPDDRLSVSSNDTQESGNSSGPSPGAKFSHILQKDAFLVFRSLCKLSMKPLSDGPPDPKSHELRSKILSLQLLLSILQNAGPVFRTNEMFINAIKQYLCVALSKNGVSSVPEVFELSLSIFLTLLSNFKTHLKMQIEVFFKEIFLYILETSTSSFDHKWMVIQTLTRICADAQSVVDIYVNYDCDLNAANIFERLVNDLSKIAQGRGSQELGMSNVQELSLRKKGLECLVSILKCMVEWSKDQYVNPNSQTTLGQEKPTEQDSNETKHPETINRYGSLNSLDSTASSGIGSYSTQMSGTDNPEQFEVLKQQKEIIEQGIDLFNKKPKRGIQYLQEQGMLGTTPEDIAQFLHQEERLDSTQVGEFLGDNDKFNKEVMYAYVDQHDFSGKDFVSALRMFLEGFRLPGEAQKIDRLMEKFAARYLECNQGQTLFASADTAYVLAYSIIMLTTDLHSPQVKNKMTKEQYIKMNRGINDSKDLPEEYLSAIYNEIAGKKISMKETKELTIPTKSSKQSVASEKQRRLLYNLEMEQMAKTAKALMEAVSHVQAPFTSATHLEHVRPMFKLAWTPFLAAFSVGLQDCDDTEVASLCLEGIRCAIRIACIFNIQLERDAYVQALARFTLLTVSSGITEMKQKNIDTIKTLITVAHTDGNYLGNSWHEILKCISQLELAQLIGTGVKPRYISGTVRGREGSFTGTKDQAPDEFVGLGL
;
A
#
# COMPACT_ATOMS: atom_id res chain seq x y z
N SER A 1 41.03 18.35 -32.67
CA SER A 1 42.27 17.61 -32.99
C SER A 1 43.26 17.88 -31.87
N PRO A 2 43.72 16.89 -31.08
CA PRO A 2 43.79 15.43 -31.35
C PRO A 2 42.43 14.69 -31.45
N PRO A 3 42.41 13.37 -31.75
CA PRO A 3 41.21 12.61 -32.10
C PRO A 3 40.45 12.06 -30.88
N HIS A 4 39.23 11.58 -31.11
CA HIS A 4 38.43 10.84 -30.12
C HIS A 4 39.05 9.48 -29.80
N GLY A 5 39.01 9.08 -28.53
CA GLY A 5 39.25 7.70 -28.11
C GLY A 5 37.98 6.87 -28.27
N GLU A 6 38.09 5.70 -28.90
CA GLU A 6 36.99 4.74 -29.02
C GLU A 6 36.72 4.04 -27.68
N ALA A 7 35.44 3.80 -27.37
CA ALA A 7 35.05 2.97 -26.23
C ALA A 7 35.32 1.48 -26.56
N LYS A 8 35.93 0.74 -25.63
CA LYS A 8 36.14 -0.70 -25.79
C LYS A 8 34.78 -1.43 -25.87
N PRO A 9 34.52 -2.26 -26.90
CA PRO A 9 33.40 -3.18 -26.86
C PRO A 9 33.64 -4.27 -25.80
N GLY A 10 32.56 -4.78 -25.20
CA GLY A 10 32.60 -5.94 -24.31
C GLY A 10 32.93 -7.23 -25.07
N SER A 11 33.36 -8.26 -24.34
CA SER A 11 33.78 -9.55 -24.91
C SER A 11 32.65 -10.25 -25.66
N SER A 12 32.73 -10.30 -26.99
CA SER A 12 31.89 -11.14 -27.85
C SER A 12 32.73 -12.22 -28.53
N THR A 13 32.36 -13.48 -28.36
CA THR A 13 33.03 -14.65 -28.97
C THR A 13 32.59 -14.89 -30.42
N LEU A 14 32.45 -13.82 -31.22
CA LEU A 14 32.00 -13.86 -32.61
C LEU A 14 32.91 -13.00 -33.53
N PRO A 15 33.17 -13.43 -34.77
CA PRO A 15 34.08 -12.73 -35.69
C PRO A 15 33.43 -11.46 -36.29
N PRO A 16 34.23 -10.41 -36.59
CA PRO A 16 33.71 -9.17 -37.17
C PRO A 16 33.24 -9.35 -38.62
N VAL A 17 32.16 -8.65 -38.98
CA VAL A 17 31.58 -8.65 -40.33
C VAL A 17 32.58 -8.06 -41.32
N LYS A 18 32.99 -8.88 -42.31
CA LYS A 18 33.90 -8.43 -43.38
C LYS A 18 33.15 -7.62 -44.45
N SER A 19 33.90 -6.73 -45.10
CA SER A 19 33.37 -5.61 -45.86
C SER A 19 32.76 -5.94 -47.24
N LYS A 20 31.74 -5.16 -47.60
CA LYS A 20 31.36 -4.81 -48.99
C LYS A 20 31.12 -5.98 -49.96
N THR A 21 30.09 -6.76 -49.71
CA THR A 21 29.33 -7.49 -50.74
C THR A 21 27.90 -6.96 -50.84
N SER A 22 27.17 -7.34 -51.88
CA SER A 22 25.84 -6.83 -52.24
C SER A 22 24.86 -6.84 -51.07
N PHE A 23 24.40 -5.66 -50.64
CA PHE A 23 23.39 -5.51 -49.59
C PHE A 23 22.04 -5.96 -50.16
N ILE A 24 21.62 -7.19 -49.84
CA ILE A 24 20.27 -7.66 -50.14
C ILE A 24 19.33 -7.00 -49.14
N GLU A 25 18.40 -6.20 -49.64
CA GLU A 25 17.37 -5.52 -48.86
C GLU A 25 16.32 -6.54 -48.42
N ALA A 26 16.61 -7.28 -47.33
CA ALA A 26 15.86 -8.47 -46.93
C ALA A 26 14.37 -8.19 -46.63
N ASP A 27 14.05 -6.95 -46.21
CA ASP A 27 12.69 -6.40 -46.11
C ASP A 27 11.85 -6.70 -47.38
N LYS A 28 12.44 -6.62 -48.59
CA LYS A 28 11.75 -6.93 -49.86
C LYS A 28 11.47 -8.42 -50.10
N TYR A 29 12.04 -9.30 -49.29
CA TYR A 29 11.94 -10.76 -49.38
C TYR A 29 11.16 -11.37 -48.20
N PHE A 30 10.36 -10.57 -47.49
CA PHE A 30 9.54 -11.05 -46.37
C PHE A 30 8.39 -12.00 -46.79
N LEU A 31 7.70 -11.71 -47.90
CA LEU A 31 6.48 -12.43 -48.32
C LEU A 31 6.64 -13.98 -48.40
N PRO A 32 7.74 -14.57 -48.92
CA PRO A 32 7.97 -16.01 -48.83
C PRO A 32 7.99 -16.58 -47.40
N PHE A 33 8.49 -15.83 -46.41
CA PHE A 33 8.49 -16.27 -45.01
C PHE A 33 7.08 -16.18 -44.39
N GLU A 34 6.32 -15.14 -44.73
CA GLU A 34 4.91 -14.98 -44.35
C GLU A 34 4.06 -16.15 -44.87
N LEU A 35 4.16 -16.48 -46.16
CA LEU A 35 3.45 -17.62 -46.76
C LEU A 35 3.92 -18.97 -46.18
N ALA A 36 5.18 -19.09 -45.78
CA ALA A 36 5.69 -20.27 -45.07
C ALA A 36 5.19 -20.36 -43.61
N CYS A 37 4.99 -19.23 -42.94
CA CYS A 37 4.37 -19.13 -41.61
C CYS A 37 2.86 -19.46 -41.63
N GLN A 38 2.16 -19.15 -42.73
CA GLN A 38 0.77 -19.55 -42.98
C GLN A 38 0.60 -21.04 -43.37
N SER A 39 1.69 -21.81 -43.45
CA SER A 39 1.66 -23.23 -43.84
C SER A 39 1.07 -24.12 -42.75
N LYS A 40 0.27 -25.12 -43.14
CA LYS A 40 -0.22 -26.17 -42.23
C LYS A 40 0.83 -27.22 -41.84
N CYS A 41 2.11 -27.02 -42.20
CA CYS A 41 3.20 -27.95 -41.88
C CYS A 41 4.13 -27.36 -40.80
N PRO A 42 4.13 -27.89 -39.56
CA PRO A 42 4.94 -27.34 -38.47
C PRO A 42 6.44 -27.23 -38.77
N ARG A 43 7.00 -28.14 -39.57
CA ARG A 43 8.41 -28.09 -39.99
C ARG A 43 8.70 -26.88 -40.89
N ILE A 44 7.77 -26.49 -41.75
CA ILE A 44 7.92 -25.31 -42.62
C ILE A 44 7.78 -24.04 -41.78
N VAL A 45 6.75 -23.97 -40.92
CA VAL A 45 6.53 -22.83 -40.02
C VAL A 45 7.70 -22.61 -39.07
N SER A 46 8.17 -23.66 -38.39
CA SER A 46 9.32 -23.60 -37.48
C SER A 46 10.60 -23.16 -38.20
N THR A 47 10.85 -23.66 -39.41
CA THR A 47 12.00 -23.24 -40.24
C THR A 47 11.89 -21.77 -40.65
N SER A 48 10.69 -21.31 -41.04
CA SER A 48 10.45 -19.90 -41.38
C SER A 48 10.70 -18.97 -40.17
N LEU A 49 10.18 -19.33 -39.00
CA LEU A 49 10.36 -18.58 -37.76
C LEU A 49 11.82 -18.57 -37.26
N ASP A 50 12.59 -19.64 -37.47
CA ASP A 50 14.03 -19.69 -37.21
C ASP A 50 14.83 -18.79 -38.17
N CYS A 51 14.47 -18.77 -39.46
CA CYS A 51 15.05 -17.83 -40.41
C CYS A 51 14.72 -16.37 -40.05
N LEU A 52 13.45 -16.05 -39.73
CA LEU A 52 13.04 -14.72 -39.30
C LEU A 52 13.76 -14.28 -38.03
N GLN A 53 13.86 -15.16 -37.01
CA GLN A 53 14.62 -14.89 -35.80
C GLN A 53 16.07 -14.49 -36.14
N LYS A 54 16.76 -15.28 -36.96
CA LYS A 54 18.16 -15.05 -37.33
C LYS A 54 18.35 -13.78 -38.16
N LEU A 55 17.46 -13.51 -39.11
CA LEU A 55 17.52 -12.29 -39.93
C LEU A 55 17.33 -11.01 -39.10
N ILE A 56 16.48 -11.04 -38.07
CA ILE A 56 16.31 -9.95 -37.09
C ILE A 56 17.52 -9.84 -36.16
N ALA A 57 18.06 -10.98 -35.68
CA ALA A 57 19.22 -11.01 -34.79
C ALA A 57 20.49 -10.44 -35.43
N TYR A 58 20.72 -10.72 -36.73
CA TYR A 58 21.86 -10.19 -37.48
C TYR A 58 21.60 -8.81 -38.12
N GLY A 59 20.44 -8.19 -37.89
CA GLY A 59 20.09 -6.88 -38.46
C GLY A 59 19.95 -6.87 -39.99
N HIS A 60 19.69 -8.02 -40.62
CA HIS A 60 19.46 -8.15 -42.06
C HIS A 60 18.03 -7.79 -42.46
N LEU A 61 17.06 -8.24 -41.66
CA LEU A 61 15.64 -7.87 -41.77
C LEU A 61 15.37 -6.81 -40.69
N THR A 62 15.05 -5.58 -41.11
CA THR A 62 14.85 -4.47 -40.17
C THR A 62 13.39 -4.04 -40.07
N GLY A 63 12.61 -4.24 -41.13
CA GLY A 63 11.20 -3.84 -41.19
C GLY A 63 10.98 -2.32 -41.09
N ASN A 64 12.02 -1.50 -41.30
CA ASN A 64 11.94 -0.04 -41.29
C ASN A 64 11.33 0.54 -42.58
N ALA A 65 11.20 -0.27 -43.63
CA ALA A 65 10.43 0.10 -44.82
C ALA A 65 8.94 0.31 -44.44
N PRO A 66 8.21 1.24 -45.11
CA PRO A 66 6.76 1.28 -45.02
C PRO A 66 6.16 -0.03 -45.55
N ASP A 67 5.10 -0.53 -44.94
CA ASP A 67 4.46 -1.75 -45.44
C ASP A 67 3.77 -1.51 -46.79
N SER A 68 3.91 -2.49 -47.68
CA SER A 68 3.33 -2.47 -49.03
C SER A 68 1.83 -2.80 -49.07
N THR A 69 1.28 -3.33 -47.98
CA THR A 69 -0.14 -3.70 -47.86
C THR A 69 -0.97 -2.78 -46.96
N ALA A 70 -0.35 -2.07 -46.01
CA ALA A 70 -1.02 -1.17 -45.07
C ALA A 70 -0.35 0.22 -45.05
N PRO A 71 -0.90 1.22 -45.78
CA PRO A 71 -0.38 2.59 -45.76
C PRO A 71 -0.28 3.16 -44.34
N GLY A 72 0.92 3.65 -43.97
CA GLY A 72 1.19 4.23 -42.66
C GLY A 72 1.73 3.27 -41.59
N LYS A 73 1.65 1.94 -41.78
CA LYS A 73 2.36 0.96 -40.93
C LYS A 73 3.82 0.78 -41.39
N LYS A 74 4.68 0.32 -40.48
CA LYS A 74 6.00 -0.22 -40.83
C LYS A 74 5.88 -1.70 -41.19
N LEU A 75 6.80 -2.20 -42.03
CA LEU A 75 6.90 -3.63 -42.32
C LEU A 75 7.17 -4.46 -41.05
N ILE A 76 7.86 -3.91 -40.04
CA ILE A 76 8.11 -4.63 -38.79
C ILE A 76 6.83 -5.02 -38.05
N ASP A 77 5.77 -4.20 -38.12
CA ASP A 77 4.49 -4.50 -37.48
C ASP A 77 3.89 -5.77 -38.08
N ARG A 78 3.86 -5.86 -39.42
CA ARG A 78 3.43 -7.05 -40.17
C ARG A 78 4.30 -8.28 -39.94
N ILE A 79 5.61 -8.11 -39.74
CA ILE A 79 6.53 -9.20 -39.36
C ILE A 79 6.16 -9.77 -37.99
N ILE A 80 5.87 -8.92 -37.00
CA ILE A 80 5.44 -9.38 -35.66
C ILE A 80 4.03 -9.94 -35.68
N GLU A 81 3.08 -9.33 -36.41
CA GLU A 81 1.74 -9.88 -36.62
C GLU A 81 1.80 -11.30 -37.21
N THR A 82 2.70 -11.54 -38.17
CA THR A 82 2.95 -12.87 -38.76
C THR A 82 3.53 -13.86 -37.76
N ILE A 83 4.57 -13.47 -37.01
CA ILE A 83 5.18 -14.35 -35.99
C ILE A 83 4.17 -14.71 -34.90
N CYS A 84 3.34 -13.75 -34.49
CA CYS A 84 2.26 -13.97 -33.53
C CYS A 84 1.15 -14.87 -34.09
N GLY A 85 0.76 -14.68 -35.36
CA GLY A 85 -0.28 -15.46 -36.04
C GLY A 85 0.05 -16.94 -36.27
N CYS A 86 1.31 -17.35 -36.08
CA CYS A 86 1.70 -18.77 -36.01
C CYS A 86 1.17 -19.48 -34.75
N PHE A 87 0.76 -18.75 -33.70
CA PHE A 87 0.12 -19.33 -32.51
C PHE A 87 -1.40 -19.32 -32.66
N GLN A 88 -2.01 -20.50 -32.67
CA GLN A 88 -3.44 -20.70 -32.96
C GLN A 88 -4.22 -21.29 -31.77
N GLY A 89 -3.59 -21.39 -30.60
CA GLY A 89 -4.15 -22.03 -29.40
C GLY A 89 -3.34 -23.24 -28.90
N PRO A 90 -3.86 -24.01 -27.92
CA PRO A 90 -3.19 -25.17 -27.30
C PRO A 90 -2.72 -26.24 -28.29
N GLN A 91 -3.39 -26.36 -29.43
CA GLN A 91 -3.15 -27.30 -30.53
C GLN A 91 -1.99 -26.88 -31.47
N THR A 92 -1.37 -25.72 -31.24
CA THR A 92 -0.15 -25.32 -31.96
C THR A 92 1.00 -26.28 -31.63
N ASP A 93 1.73 -26.77 -32.64
CA ASP A 93 2.89 -27.66 -32.46
C ASP A 93 3.91 -27.11 -31.45
N GLU A 94 4.42 -27.96 -30.55
CA GLU A 94 5.28 -27.55 -29.44
C GLU A 94 6.63 -26.95 -29.89
N GLY A 95 7.17 -27.42 -31.02
CA GLY A 95 8.39 -26.87 -31.63
C GLY A 95 8.13 -25.53 -32.32
N VAL A 96 6.94 -25.34 -32.88
CA VAL A 96 6.48 -24.03 -33.38
C VAL A 96 6.28 -23.05 -32.22
N GLN A 97 5.57 -23.43 -31.15
CA GLN A 97 5.40 -22.61 -29.94
C GLN A 97 6.76 -22.11 -29.40
N LEU A 98 7.72 -23.02 -29.21
CA LEU A 98 9.07 -22.68 -28.73
C LEU A 98 9.80 -21.71 -29.66
N GLN A 99 9.60 -21.84 -30.97
CA GLN A 99 10.24 -20.98 -31.96
C GLN A 99 9.58 -19.59 -32.06
N ILE A 100 8.27 -19.48 -31.81
CA ILE A 100 7.58 -18.18 -31.63
C ILE A 100 8.15 -17.45 -30.41
N ILE A 101 8.28 -18.12 -29.25
CA ILE A 101 8.85 -17.52 -28.04
C ILE A 101 10.24 -16.93 -28.33
N LYS A 102 11.12 -17.71 -28.98
CA LYS A 102 12.48 -17.28 -29.36
C LYS A 102 12.49 -16.11 -30.35
N ALA A 103 11.62 -16.14 -31.37
CA ALA A 103 11.51 -15.07 -32.35
C ALA A 103 11.05 -13.75 -31.73
N LEU A 104 10.02 -13.78 -30.88
CA LEU A 104 9.49 -12.60 -30.18
C LEU A 104 10.49 -12.04 -29.15
N LEU A 105 11.18 -12.90 -28.39
CA LEU A 105 12.27 -12.47 -27.50
C LEU A 105 13.37 -11.75 -28.27
N THR A 106 13.79 -12.33 -29.40
CA THR A 106 14.83 -11.75 -30.27
C THR A 106 14.37 -10.40 -30.82
N ALA A 107 13.11 -10.26 -31.20
CA ALA A 107 12.57 -8.99 -31.70
C ALA A 107 12.56 -7.88 -30.64
N VAL A 108 12.06 -8.15 -29.43
CA VAL A 108 12.02 -7.16 -28.32
C VAL A 108 13.43 -6.80 -27.82
N THR A 109 14.39 -7.73 -27.90
CA THR A 109 15.74 -7.52 -27.39
C THR A 109 16.75 -6.98 -28.40
N SER A 110 16.49 -7.13 -29.71
CA SER A 110 17.39 -6.69 -30.80
C SER A 110 17.72 -5.20 -30.76
N GLN A 111 18.99 -4.86 -31.00
CA GLN A 111 19.47 -3.47 -31.17
C GLN A 111 19.36 -2.98 -32.63
N HIS A 112 18.81 -3.80 -33.53
CA HIS A 112 18.72 -3.51 -34.97
C HIS A 112 17.29 -3.19 -35.43
N ILE A 113 16.29 -3.41 -34.56
CA ILE A 113 14.89 -3.06 -34.79
C ILE A 113 14.28 -2.40 -33.56
N GLU A 114 13.26 -1.58 -33.80
CA GLU A 114 12.45 -0.95 -32.77
C GLU A 114 10.98 -1.20 -33.08
N ILE A 115 10.30 -1.85 -32.13
CA ILE A 115 8.85 -2.06 -32.13
C ILE A 115 8.26 -1.31 -30.94
N HIS A 116 7.04 -0.80 -31.10
CA HIS A 116 6.38 0.05 -30.12
C HIS A 116 4.88 -0.28 -29.98
N GLU A 117 4.25 0.31 -28.97
CA GLU A 117 2.81 0.38 -28.74
C GLU A 117 2.09 -0.97 -28.91
N GLY A 118 1.15 -1.07 -29.86
CA GLY A 118 0.39 -2.29 -30.13
C GLY A 118 1.27 -3.49 -30.48
N THR A 119 2.37 -3.27 -31.21
CA THR A 119 3.29 -4.31 -31.68
C THR A 119 4.09 -4.91 -30.51
N VAL A 120 4.50 -4.10 -29.52
CA VAL A 120 5.10 -4.58 -28.25
C VAL A 120 4.08 -5.37 -27.44
N LEU A 121 2.86 -4.84 -27.29
CA LEU A 121 1.79 -5.52 -26.55
C LEU A 121 1.40 -6.85 -27.19
N GLN A 122 1.40 -6.95 -28.52
CA GLN A 122 1.11 -8.19 -29.23
C GLN A 122 2.21 -9.25 -29.00
N ALA A 123 3.48 -8.86 -29.05
CA ALA A 123 4.59 -9.76 -28.75
C ALA A 123 4.53 -10.30 -27.30
N VAL A 124 4.32 -9.42 -26.31
CA VAL A 124 4.18 -9.82 -24.90
C VAL A 124 2.94 -10.71 -24.72
N ARG A 125 1.79 -10.33 -25.31
CA ARG A 125 0.54 -11.09 -25.26
C ARG A 125 0.69 -12.50 -25.82
N THR A 126 1.31 -12.67 -26.99
CA THR A 126 1.48 -14.01 -27.59
C THR A 126 2.34 -14.90 -26.70
N CYS A 127 3.43 -14.39 -26.13
CA CYS A 127 4.24 -15.16 -25.19
C CYS A 127 3.48 -15.52 -23.90
N TYR A 128 2.68 -14.59 -23.38
CA TYR A 128 1.79 -14.79 -22.23
C TYR A 128 0.71 -15.85 -22.50
N ASN A 129 0.12 -15.85 -23.69
CA ASN A 129 -0.86 -16.84 -24.11
C ASN A 129 -0.23 -18.23 -24.26
N ILE A 130 0.99 -18.33 -24.81
CA ILE A 130 1.72 -19.61 -24.89
C ILE A 130 2.00 -20.15 -23.48
N TYR A 131 2.33 -19.31 -22.50
CA TYR A 131 2.44 -19.74 -21.09
C TYR A 131 1.12 -20.32 -20.55
N LEU A 132 -0.03 -19.69 -20.82
CA LEU A 132 -1.31 -20.18 -20.32
C LEU A 132 -1.79 -21.46 -21.03
N ALA A 133 -1.64 -21.51 -22.36
CA ALA A 133 -2.27 -22.50 -23.23
C ALA A 133 -1.37 -23.69 -23.61
N SER A 134 -0.04 -23.59 -23.46
CA SER A 134 0.84 -24.73 -23.76
C SER A 134 0.61 -25.89 -22.80
N LYS A 135 0.48 -27.10 -23.34
CA LYS A 135 0.47 -28.35 -22.57
C LYS A 135 1.89 -28.79 -22.16
N ASN A 136 2.94 -28.21 -22.77
CA ASN A 136 4.34 -28.55 -22.51
C ASN A 136 4.96 -27.62 -21.44
N LEU A 137 5.41 -28.21 -20.33
CA LEU A 137 5.98 -27.47 -19.19
C LEU A 137 7.30 -26.73 -19.51
N ILE A 138 8.10 -27.24 -20.46
CA ILE A 138 9.32 -26.55 -20.94
C ILE A 138 8.92 -25.28 -21.69
N ASN A 139 7.89 -25.34 -22.54
CA ASN A 139 7.37 -24.17 -23.25
C ASN A 139 6.76 -23.15 -22.28
N GLN A 140 5.98 -23.60 -21.27
CA GLN A 140 5.49 -22.71 -20.21
C GLN A 140 6.64 -22.01 -19.48
N THR A 141 7.63 -22.77 -19.01
CA THR A 141 8.78 -22.23 -18.25
C THR A 141 9.61 -21.26 -19.10
N THR A 142 9.85 -21.60 -20.37
CA THR A 142 10.58 -20.76 -21.32
C THR A 142 9.80 -19.47 -21.64
N ALA A 143 8.47 -19.55 -21.79
CA ALA A 143 7.63 -18.38 -21.97
C ALA A 143 7.65 -17.46 -20.74
N LYS A 144 7.55 -18.02 -19.53
CA LYS A 144 7.64 -17.27 -18.26
C LYS A 144 8.97 -16.51 -18.13
N ALA A 145 10.10 -17.18 -18.39
CA ALA A 145 11.41 -16.54 -18.39
C ALA A 145 11.54 -15.46 -19.47
N THR A 146 11.03 -15.74 -20.68
CA THR A 146 11.02 -14.81 -21.81
C THR A 146 10.23 -13.54 -21.52
N LEU A 147 9.04 -13.65 -20.91
CA LEU A 147 8.23 -12.50 -20.49
C LEU A 147 8.98 -11.59 -19.53
N THR A 148 9.59 -12.17 -18.49
CA THR A 148 10.42 -11.42 -17.53
C THR A 148 11.58 -10.69 -18.24
N GLN A 149 12.25 -11.35 -19.19
CA GLN A 149 13.33 -10.73 -19.97
C GLN A 149 12.84 -9.61 -20.90
N MET A 150 11.71 -9.81 -21.59
CA MET A 150 11.09 -8.80 -22.46
C MET A 150 10.72 -7.55 -21.65
N LEU A 151 10.07 -7.72 -20.49
CA LEU A 151 9.71 -6.61 -19.60
C LEU A 151 10.95 -5.88 -19.10
N ASN A 152 11.93 -6.59 -18.54
CA ASN A 152 13.17 -5.98 -18.05
C ASN A 152 13.88 -5.16 -19.13
N VAL A 153 13.85 -5.60 -20.40
CA VAL A 153 14.44 -4.83 -21.52
C VAL A 153 13.57 -3.62 -21.93
N ILE A 154 12.24 -3.71 -21.91
CA ILE A 154 11.35 -2.57 -22.18
C ILE A 154 11.58 -1.45 -21.14
N PHE A 155 11.57 -1.79 -19.85
CA PHE A 155 11.82 -0.83 -18.78
C PHE A 155 13.27 -0.31 -18.80
N ALA A 156 14.26 -1.16 -19.04
CA ALA A 156 15.66 -0.71 -19.16
C ALA A 156 15.88 0.22 -20.36
N ARG A 157 15.18 0.03 -21.49
CA ARG A 157 15.25 0.95 -22.65
C ARG A 157 14.71 2.33 -22.27
N MET A 158 13.56 2.40 -21.62
CA MET A 158 12.96 3.65 -21.10
C MET A 158 13.91 4.40 -20.17
N GLU A 159 14.44 3.74 -19.14
CA GLU A 159 15.36 4.35 -18.16
C GLU A 159 16.66 4.85 -18.83
N ASN A 160 17.23 4.09 -19.76
CA ASN A 160 18.44 4.49 -20.49
C ASN A 160 18.20 5.65 -21.48
N GLN A 161 17.01 5.77 -22.06
CA GLN A 161 16.64 6.87 -22.96
C GLN A 161 16.53 8.19 -22.17
N ALA A 162 15.78 8.22 -21.08
CA ALA A 162 15.66 9.42 -20.24
C ALA A 162 17.03 9.85 -19.63
N LEU A 163 17.87 8.88 -19.25
CA LEU A 163 19.24 9.15 -18.77
C LEU A 163 20.14 9.77 -19.86
N GLN A 164 19.90 9.47 -21.14
CA GLN A 164 20.60 10.12 -22.25
C GLN A 164 20.10 11.54 -22.49
N GLU A 165 18.79 11.78 -22.45
CA GLU A 165 18.19 13.12 -22.59
C GLU A 165 18.62 14.07 -21.47
N ALA A 166 18.63 13.61 -20.21
CA ALA A 166 19.15 14.38 -19.09
C ALA A 166 20.61 14.82 -19.31
N LYS A 167 21.46 13.91 -19.82
CA LYS A 167 22.87 14.19 -20.17
C LYS A 167 23.04 15.06 -21.41
N GLN A 168 22.02 15.20 -22.26
CA GLN A 168 22.03 16.15 -23.38
C GLN A 168 21.63 17.54 -22.87
N MET A 169 20.50 17.66 -22.16
CA MET A 169 20.04 18.91 -21.55
C MET A 169 21.08 19.53 -20.61
N GLU A 170 21.80 18.72 -19.81
CA GLU A 170 22.88 19.22 -18.97
C GLU A 170 24.03 19.84 -19.79
N LYS A 171 24.45 19.20 -20.89
CA LYS A 171 25.49 19.73 -21.78
C LYS A 171 25.05 21.02 -22.47
N GLU A 172 23.78 21.11 -22.86
CA GLU A 172 23.22 22.32 -23.45
C GLU A 172 23.14 23.46 -22.42
N ARG A 173 22.73 23.19 -21.18
CA ARG A 173 22.73 24.18 -20.09
C ARG A 173 24.13 24.72 -19.80
N HIS A 174 25.14 23.85 -19.73
CA HIS A 174 26.53 24.27 -19.60
C HIS A 174 26.99 25.12 -20.81
N ARG A 175 26.63 24.72 -22.04
CA ARG A 175 26.95 25.47 -23.26
C ARG A 175 26.28 26.85 -23.31
N GLN A 176 25.05 26.98 -22.79
CA GLN A 176 24.35 28.27 -22.67
C GLN A 176 25.00 29.18 -21.61
N GLN A 177 25.34 28.65 -20.42
CA GLN A 177 26.09 29.40 -19.40
C GLN A 177 27.44 29.90 -19.94
N HIS A 178 28.16 29.06 -20.69
CA HIS A 178 29.45 29.43 -21.28
C HIS A 178 29.33 30.48 -22.41
N HIS A 179 28.15 30.62 -23.02
CA HIS A 179 27.84 31.64 -24.02
C HIS A 179 27.44 32.99 -23.39
N LEU A 180 26.72 32.95 -22.26
CA LEU A 180 26.39 34.13 -21.45
C LEU A 180 27.64 34.83 -20.90
N GLN A 181 28.71 34.07 -20.59
CA GLN A 181 30.00 34.64 -20.18
C GLN A 181 30.86 35.20 -21.35
N GLN A 182 30.42 35.08 -22.60
CA GLN A 182 31.19 35.52 -23.79
C GLN A 182 30.50 36.60 -24.64
N SER A 183 29.39 37.17 -24.16
CA SER A 183 28.73 38.32 -24.80
C SER A 183 29.36 39.64 -24.32
N PRO A 184 29.83 40.54 -25.21
CA PRO A 184 30.54 41.75 -24.81
C PRO A 184 29.58 42.85 -24.34
N VAL A 185 29.44 43.01 -23.02
CA VAL A 185 28.73 44.15 -22.42
C VAL A 185 29.68 45.35 -22.31
N SER A 186 29.38 46.41 -23.05
CA SER A 186 30.16 47.66 -23.03
C SER A 186 29.75 48.55 -21.86
N HIS A 187 30.58 48.62 -20.80
CA HIS A 187 30.48 49.65 -19.77
C HIS A 187 31.83 50.29 -19.46
N HIS A 188 31.79 51.59 -19.13
CA HIS A 188 32.94 52.39 -18.69
C HIS A 188 33.41 51.98 -17.28
N GLU A 189 34.73 51.95 -17.08
CA GLU A 189 35.33 52.11 -15.75
C GLU A 189 35.18 53.55 -15.24
N PRO A 190 35.24 53.75 -13.91
CA PRO A 190 36.39 54.50 -13.39
C PRO A 190 37.15 53.80 -12.25
N GLU A 191 38.38 54.27 -12.00
CA GLU A 191 39.45 53.60 -11.25
C GLU A 191 39.35 53.68 -9.71
N SER A 192 39.96 52.71 -9.01
CA SER A 192 40.59 52.86 -7.68
C SER A 192 41.49 51.64 -7.34
N PRO A 193 42.53 51.78 -6.48
CA PRO A 193 43.88 51.54 -7.01
C PRO A 193 44.71 50.37 -6.42
N GLN A 194 45.90 50.21 -7.01
CA GLN A 194 46.88 49.12 -6.88
C GLN A 194 47.55 48.96 -5.49
N LEU A 195 48.05 47.75 -5.17
CA LEU A 195 49.49 47.56 -4.84
C LEU A 195 50.00 46.08 -4.83
N ARG A 196 50.73 45.74 -5.91
CA ARG A 196 51.86 44.79 -6.08
C ARG A 196 52.07 43.56 -5.15
N HIS A 197 52.27 42.40 -5.79
CA HIS A 197 52.97 41.22 -5.26
C HIS A 197 53.88 40.61 -6.36
N ILE A 198 55.22 40.66 -6.20
CA ILE A 198 56.27 40.06 -7.08
C ILE A 198 57.54 39.90 -6.20
N PRO A 199 58.42 38.89 -6.39
CA PRO A 199 58.38 37.70 -7.24
C PRO A 199 58.08 36.43 -6.37
N THR A 200 58.39 35.15 -6.66
CA THR A 200 59.13 34.40 -7.71
C THR A 200 58.43 33.00 -7.85
N GLN A 201 58.83 31.93 -8.57
CA GLN A 201 60.06 31.54 -9.26
C GLN A 201 59.78 30.64 -10.49
N THR A 202 60.85 30.21 -11.17
CA THR A 202 60.96 29.28 -12.31
C THR A 202 60.63 27.83 -11.97
N ASP A 203 59.97 26.98 -12.78
CA ASP A 203 59.95 26.74 -14.26
C ASP A 203 60.96 25.68 -14.76
N GLN A 204 60.46 24.55 -15.28
CA GLN A 204 60.77 23.96 -16.63
C GLN A 204 60.19 22.54 -16.84
N LEU A 205 59.99 22.14 -18.11
CA LEU A 205 59.51 20.81 -18.56
C LEU A 205 60.51 20.11 -19.50
N SER A 206 60.55 18.77 -19.50
CA SER A 206 60.67 17.88 -20.69
C SER A 206 60.92 16.39 -20.30
N LYS A 207 60.90 15.37 -21.15
CA LYS A 207 60.11 14.95 -22.36
C LYS A 207 60.81 13.71 -22.95
N GLU A 208 60.09 12.63 -23.28
CA GLU A 208 60.55 11.50 -24.16
C GLU A 208 61.77 10.64 -23.66
N GLN A 209 62.15 9.47 -24.19
CA GLN A 209 61.48 8.33 -24.88
C GLN A 209 62.45 7.11 -24.94
N GLU A 210 62.01 5.96 -25.49
CA GLU A 210 62.77 4.79 -26.02
C GLU A 210 62.98 3.54 -25.14
N ARG A 211 63.48 2.46 -25.77
CA ARG A 211 63.60 1.07 -25.29
C ARG A 211 65.00 0.54 -25.64
N GLU A 212 65.54 -0.40 -24.85
CA GLU A 212 66.16 -1.64 -25.38
C GLU A 212 66.39 -2.68 -24.27
N LEU A 213 67.00 -3.84 -24.60
CA LEU A 213 67.25 -4.98 -23.71
C LEU A 213 68.73 -5.06 -23.34
N ASP A 214 69.08 -5.68 -22.20
CA ASP A 214 70.05 -6.81 -22.19
C ASP A 214 70.01 -7.65 -20.88
N HIS A 215 71.01 -8.53 -20.68
CA HIS A 215 70.87 -9.84 -20.04
C HIS A 215 71.84 -10.14 -18.87
N SER A 216 71.40 -10.93 -17.86
CA SER A 216 72.21 -11.83 -16.98
C SER A 216 73.14 -11.19 -15.90
N THR A 217 73.68 -11.88 -14.86
CA THR A 217 73.83 -13.32 -14.50
C THR A 217 73.70 -13.65 -12.98
N ASN A 218 73.10 -14.80 -12.66
CA ASN A 218 73.49 -15.91 -11.74
C ASN A 218 73.91 -15.74 -10.25
N ASP A 219 73.31 -16.55 -9.36
CA ASP A 219 73.86 -17.84 -8.82
C ASP A 219 72.74 -18.60 -8.02
N VAL A 220 72.40 -19.89 -8.24
CA VAL A 220 73.08 -21.20 -7.88
C VAL A 220 72.79 -21.61 -6.40
N ASP A 221 72.33 -22.83 -6.02
CA ASP A 221 72.25 -24.14 -6.73
C ASP A 221 71.06 -25.09 -6.32
N LYS A 222 70.93 -26.17 -7.12
CA LYS A 222 70.48 -27.59 -6.91
C LYS A 222 70.25 -28.20 -5.49
N SER A 223 69.76 -29.43 -5.28
CA SER A 223 68.89 -30.44 -6.01
C SER A 223 68.80 -31.75 -5.18
N LEU A 224 68.12 -32.80 -5.70
CA LEU A 224 67.90 -34.17 -5.13
C LEU A 224 66.81 -34.23 -4.03
N GLN A 225 65.83 -35.14 -3.95
CA GLN A 225 65.44 -36.43 -4.61
C GLN A 225 65.58 -37.69 -3.72
N GLU A 226 64.41 -38.30 -3.44
CA GLU A 226 64.07 -39.70 -3.09
C GLU A 226 64.87 -40.50 -2.03
N ASP A 227 64.14 -41.19 -1.13
CA ASP A 227 64.21 -42.66 -1.07
C ASP A 227 63.01 -43.33 -0.33
N ILE A 228 62.74 -44.60 -0.68
CA ILE A 228 61.95 -45.65 0.02
C ILE A 228 60.39 -45.59 0.02
N GLU A 229 59.78 -46.74 -0.31
CA GLU A 229 58.34 -47.07 -0.39
C GLU A 229 57.82 -47.84 0.85
N ALA A 230 56.51 -47.82 1.13
CA ALA A 230 55.73 -48.99 1.62
C ALA A 230 54.19 -48.79 1.67
N GLU A 231 53.47 -49.64 0.91
CA GLU A 231 52.08 -50.13 1.04
C GLU A 231 50.92 -49.36 1.75
N ASN A 232 49.86 -49.14 0.95
CA ASN A 232 48.44 -49.48 1.19
C ASN A 232 47.69 -49.02 2.48
N GLY A 233 46.73 -48.09 2.29
CA GLY A 233 45.71 -47.76 3.30
C GLY A 233 44.54 -46.90 2.78
N SER A 234 43.49 -47.57 2.25
CA SER A 234 42.15 -47.05 1.91
C SER A 234 42.00 -45.86 0.94
N ASP A 235 41.38 -46.18 -0.20
CA ASP A 235 40.46 -45.37 -1.02
C ASP A 235 39.55 -44.40 -0.22
N ILE A 236 39.04 -43.28 -0.75
CA ILE A 236 38.99 -42.80 -2.16
C ILE A 236 39.09 -41.25 -2.20
N SER A 237 39.31 -40.68 -3.38
CA SER A 237 39.73 -39.27 -3.58
C SER A 237 38.62 -38.21 -3.62
N SER A 238 39.09 -36.96 -3.55
CA SER A 238 38.46 -35.75 -4.11
C SER A 238 38.21 -35.87 -5.64
N ALA A 239 37.52 -34.95 -6.33
CA ALA A 239 37.05 -33.60 -5.97
C ALA A 239 35.74 -33.25 -6.72
N GLU A 240 35.27 -31.99 -6.55
CA GLU A 240 34.34 -31.25 -7.44
C GLU A 240 32.97 -31.86 -7.76
N ASN A 241 31.89 -31.11 -7.47
CA ASN A 241 30.75 -31.07 -8.39
C ASN A 241 29.97 -29.75 -8.30
N GLU A 242 29.29 -29.42 -9.40
CA GLU A 242 28.33 -28.32 -9.51
C GLU A 242 27.04 -28.66 -8.75
N GLN A 243 26.25 -27.64 -8.38
CA GLN A 243 24.99 -27.85 -7.66
C GLN A 243 23.83 -27.12 -8.35
N THR A 244 23.00 -27.91 -9.04
CA THR A 244 21.90 -27.45 -9.88
C THR A 244 20.57 -27.88 -9.26
N GLU A 245 19.68 -26.93 -8.95
CA GLU A 245 18.36 -27.22 -8.36
C GLU A 245 17.37 -27.69 -9.42
N ALA A 246 17.31 -29.00 -9.65
CA ALA A 246 16.38 -29.61 -10.61
C ALA A 246 15.94 -31.04 -10.22
N ASP A 247 15.49 -31.26 -8.96
CA ASP A 247 14.98 -32.60 -8.57
C ASP A 247 13.96 -32.60 -7.40
N GLN A 248 12.71 -32.17 -7.67
CA GLN A 248 11.52 -32.50 -6.86
C GLN A 248 10.26 -32.65 -7.74
N ALA A 249 10.24 -33.66 -8.62
CA ALA A 249 9.12 -33.91 -9.54
C ALA A 249 8.72 -35.40 -9.71
N THR A 250 9.08 -36.27 -8.76
CA THR A 250 9.08 -37.74 -9.00
C THR A 250 8.46 -38.55 -7.84
N ALA A 251 7.28 -38.15 -7.36
CA ALA A 251 6.61 -38.82 -6.21
C ALA A 251 5.07 -38.86 -6.31
N ALA A 252 4.49 -39.01 -7.52
CA ALA A 252 3.03 -39.01 -7.71
C ALA A 252 2.46 -40.05 -8.71
N GLU A 253 3.27 -40.98 -9.23
CA GLU A 253 2.78 -42.08 -10.08
C GLU A 253 2.99 -43.45 -9.41
N ASN A 254 1.96 -43.97 -8.73
CA ASN A 254 1.69 -45.41 -8.51
C ASN A 254 0.46 -45.64 -7.61
N LEU A 255 -0.78 -45.40 -8.10
CA LEU A 255 -2.01 -45.97 -7.48
C LEU A 255 -3.32 -45.81 -8.31
N SER A 256 -3.35 -46.26 -9.57
CA SER A 256 -4.63 -46.38 -10.31
C SER A 256 -4.60 -47.43 -11.44
N LYS A 257 -4.73 -48.71 -11.10
CA LYS A 257 -4.93 -49.80 -12.09
C LYS A 257 -5.94 -50.86 -11.64
N ALA A 258 -7.15 -50.43 -11.29
CA ALA A 258 -8.36 -51.25 -11.21
C ALA A 258 -9.61 -50.36 -11.08
N ASP A 259 -10.28 -50.04 -12.19
CA ASP A 259 -11.48 -50.80 -12.62
C ASP A 259 -11.79 -50.49 -14.11
N GLY A 260 -12.70 -51.22 -14.73
CA GLY A 260 -13.12 -51.03 -16.12
C GLY A 260 -14.57 -50.55 -16.24
N GLY A 261 -14.78 -49.29 -16.64
CA GLY A 261 -16.11 -48.71 -16.88
C GLY A 261 -16.12 -47.77 -18.08
N THR A 262 -17.00 -48.04 -19.05
CA THR A 262 -17.04 -47.32 -20.34
C THR A 262 -17.90 -46.06 -20.26
N TYR A 263 -17.28 -44.87 -20.33
CA TYR A 263 -17.95 -43.60 -20.63
C TYR A 263 -17.00 -42.65 -21.37
N ASP A 264 -17.09 -42.63 -22.71
CA ASP A 264 -16.58 -41.51 -23.52
C ASP A 264 -17.64 -40.40 -23.52
N GLY A 265 -17.24 -39.14 -23.28
CA GLY A 265 -18.15 -37.99 -23.39
C GLY A 265 -17.60 -36.64 -22.91
N GLU A 266 -17.03 -36.58 -21.70
CA GLU A 266 -16.80 -35.30 -21.01
C GLU A 266 -15.46 -34.61 -21.33
N SER A 267 -14.56 -35.24 -22.08
CA SER A 267 -13.20 -34.72 -22.33
C SER A 267 -13.17 -33.43 -23.14
N ASN A 268 -14.03 -33.30 -24.15
CA ASN A 268 -13.96 -32.20 -25.12
C ASN A 268 -14.48 -30.87 -24.56
N GLU A 269 -15.53 -30.89 -23.73
CA GLU A 269 -16.09 -29.66 -23.13
C GLU A 269 -15.06 -28.89 -22.29
N CYS A 270 -14.08 -29.59 -21.71
CA CYS A 270 -13.02 -28.97 -20.93
C CYS A 270 -12.00 -28.24 -21.82
N GLU A 271 -11.71 -28.79 -23.00
CA GLU A 271 -10.77 -28.16 -23.95
C GLU A 271 -11.41 -26.96 -24.66
N GLU A 272 -12.68 -27.04 -25.04
CA GLU A 272 -13.42 -25.91 -25.63
C GLU A 272 -13.53 -24.74 -24.65
N LYS A 273 -13.94 -24.98 -23.38
CA LYS A 273 -14.01 -23.93 -22.35
C LYS A 273 -12.64 -23.31 -22.07
N ALA A 274 -11.56 -24.11 -22.04
CA ALA A 274 -10.21 -23.58 -21.86
C ALA A 274 -9.78 -22.67 -23.04
N GLN A 275 -10.23 -22.96 -24.25
CA GLN A 275 -9.99 -22.11 -25.41
C GLN A 275 -10.84 -20.82 -25.35
N GLU A 276 -12.13 -20.90 -25.03
CA GLU A 276 -13.01 -19.73 -24.82
C GLU A 276 -12.47 -18.77 -23.75
N ILE A 277 -11.94 -19.30 -22.64
CA ILE A 277 -11.32 -18.48 -21.57
C ILE A 277 -10.08 -17.74 -22.09
N VAL A 278 -9.23 -18.40 -22.88
CA VAL A 278 -8.05 -17.77 -23.49
C VAL A 278 -8.45 -16.73 -24.54
N GLU A 279 -9.45 -17.00 -25.37
CA GLU A 279 -9.97 -16.06 -26.37
C GLU A 279 -10.64 -14.83 -25.71
N SER A 280 -11.37 -15.02 -24.60
CA SER A 280 -11.90 -13.94 -23.76
C SER A 280 -10.80 -13.06 -23.16
N ILE A 281 -9.71 -13.65 -22.65
CA ILE A 281 -8.52 -12.92 -22.19
C ILE A 281 -7.85 -12.16 -23.34
N VAL A 282 -7.77 -12.76 -24.54
CA VAL A 282 -7.21 -12.11 -25.75
C VAL A 282 -8.03 -10.92 -26.19
N GLN A 283 -9.36 -11.05 -26.27
CA GLN A 283 -10.25 -10.01 -26.79
C GLN A 283 -10.31 -8.80 -25.84
N GLU A 284 -10.37 -9.02 -24.53
CA GLU A 284 -10.35 -7.91 -23.57
C GLU A 284 -9.03 -7.12 -23.63
N MET A 285 -7.89 -7.81 -23.87
CA MET A 285 -6.62 -7.12 -24.16
C MET A 285 -6.64 -6.35 -25.49
N VAL A 286 -7.49 -6.67 -26.47
CA VAL A 286 -7.63 -5.82 -27.69
C VAL A 286 -8.34 -4.52 -27.30
N ASN A 287 -9.45 -4.62 -26.57
CA ASN A 287 -10.25 -3.48 -26.13
C ASN A 287 -9.43 -2.49 -25.28
N ILE A 288 -8.49 -2.99 -24.46
CA ILE A 288 -7.54 -2.20 -23.65
C ILE A 288 -6.54 -1.36 -24.50
N VAL A 289 -6.40 -1.63 -25.80
CA VAL A 289 -5.52 -0.90 -26.72
C VAL A 289 -6.31 0.02 -27.65
N VAL A 290 -7.43 -0.45 -28.20
CA VAL A 290 -8.23 0.32 -29.17
C VAL A 290 -8.84 1.58 -28.54
N GLY A 291 -9.28 1.51 -27.28
CA GLY A 291 -9.99 2.61 -26.61
C GLY A 291 -9.21 3.92 -26.41
N ASP A 292 -7.88 3.91 -26.57
CA ASP A 292 -7.05 5.14 -26.53
C ASP A 292 -6.68 5.66 -27.94
N MET A 293 -7.06 4.97 -29.02
CA MET A 293 -6.48 5.18 -30.35
C MET A 293 -7.40 5.92 -31.35
N GLU A 294 -8.71 6.02 -31.08
CA GLU A 294 -9.66 6.76 -31.92
C GLU A 294 -9.68 8.29 -31.65
N GLY A 295 -8.80 8.77 -30.75
CA GLY A 295 -8.81 10.16 -30.26
C GLY A 295 -8.35 11.26 -31.22
N THR A 296 -7.71 10.94 -32.36
CA THR A 296 -7.25 11.94 -33.34
C THR A 296 -7.02 11.39 -34.76
N VAL A 297 -8.04 11.42 -35.65
CA VAL A 297 -7.88 11.82 -37.06
C VAL A 297 -9.21 12.40 -37.60
N GLU A 298 -9.32 13.72 -37.69
CA GLU A 298 -10.18 14.35 -38.71
C GLU A 298 -9.29 14.95 -39.80
N SER A 299 -9.65 14.72 -41.06
CA SER A 299 -9.06 15.39 -42.23
C SER A 299 -10.03 15.24 -43.40
N GLY A 300 -10.86 16.26 -43.63
CA GLY A 300 -11.72 16.33 -44.80
C GLY A 300 -11.06 17.07 -45.96
N ASP A 301 -11.36 16.65 -47.19
CA ASP A 301 -11.41 17.53 -48.36
C ASP A 301 -12.57 17.11 -49.27
N GLY A 302 -13.01 17.99 -50.17
CA GLY A 302 -14.37 17.96 -50.73
C GLY A 302 -14.53 17.55 -52.20
N THR A 303 -15.71 17.01 -52.48
CA THR A 303 -16.57 17.31 -53.64
C THR A 303 -16.02 17.18 -55.08
N ILE A 304 -16.49 16.15 -55.80
CA ILE A 304 -16.99 16.14 -57.20
C ILE A 304 -17.74 14.79 -57.35
N VAL A 305 -19.07 14.70 -57.51
CA VAL A 305 -20.02 15.17 -58.56
C VAL A 305 -20.12 14.21 -59.78
N THR A 306 -21.10 13.28 -59.69
CA THR A 306 -21.85 12.59 -60.79
C THR A 306 -21.07 11.68 -61.77
N LEU A 307 -21.62 10.61 -62.38
CA LEU A 307 -22.98 10.37 -62.91
C LEU A 307 -23.44 8.89 -62.80
N GLU A 308 -24.77 8.71 -62.72
CA GLU A 308 -25.68 7.72 -63.38
C GLU A 308 -25.34 6.20 -63.40
N ASP A 309 -26.30 5.27 -63.33
CA ASP A 309 -27.75 5.27 -63.62
C ASP A 309 -28.51 4.36 -62.59
N GLY A 310 -29.83 4.38 -62.35
CA GLY A 310 -30.93 5.03 -63.09
C GLY A 310 -32.32 4.92 -62.43
N SER A 311 -33.21 4.11 -63.04
CA SER A 311 -34.67 4.02 -62.79
C SER A 311 -35.08 2.67 -62.13
N ASP A 312 -36.29 2.44 -61.59
CA ASP A 312 -37.64 3.05 -61.77
C ASP A 312 -38.36 3.26 -60.40
N SER A 313 -39.00 4.41 -60.12
CA SER A 313 -40.40 4.83 -60.45
C SER A 313 -41.48 4.08 -59.63
N GLU A 314 -42.52 4.66 -59.00
CA GLU A 314 -43.19 5.99 -58.94
C GLU A 314 -44.09 6.00 -57.65
N ASN A 315 -44.79 7.01 -57.08
CA ASN A 315 -45.00 8.48 -57.12
C ASN A 315 -45.96 8.84 -55.90
N ILE A 316 -46.32 10.06 -55.42
CA ILE A 316 -45.92 11.48 -55.56
C ILE A 316 -46.50 12.33 -54.38
N GLN A 317 -45.84 13.42 -53.94
CA GLN A 317 -46.36 14.62 -53.18
C GLN A 317 -47.07 14.43 -51.78
N ALA A 318 -47.13 15.41 -50.85
CA ALA A 318 -46.35 16.65 -50.59
C ALA A 318 -46.71 17.30 -49.21
N ASN A 319 -45.84 18.22 -48.73
CA ASN A 319 -46.05 19.30 -47.73
C ASN A 319 -46.50 18.97 -46.28
N GLY A 320 -45.78 19.52 -45.28
CA GLY A 320 -46.31 19.73 -43.92
C GLY A 320 -45.27 19.99 -42.81
N ILE A 321 -45.45 21.06 -42.02
CA ILE A 321 -44.68 21.42 -40.81
C ILE A 321 -45.70 21.98 -39.80
N PRO A 322 -45.51 21.95 -38.46
CA PRO A 322 -44.96 20.92 -37.56
C PRO A 322 -46.03 20.35 -36.59
N GLY A 323 -45.69 19.39 -35.72
CA GLY A 323 -46.51 19.10 -34.53
C GLY A 323 -46.22 17.80 -33.79
N THR A 324 -46.12 17.87 -32.47
CA THR A 324 -46.25 16.75 -31.51
C THR A 324 -47.62 16.84 -30.80
N PRO A 325 -48.06 15.85 -29.99
CA PRO A 325 -47.62 14.45 -29.81
C PRO A 325 -48.77 13.45 -30.08
N ILE A 326 -48.58 12.15 -29.78
CA ILE A 326 -49.49 11.28 -28.97
C ILE A 326 -49.05 9.80 -29.02
N SER A 327 -49.24 9.08 -27.91
CA SER A 327 -48.87 7.68 -27.70
C SER A 327 -49.90 6.67 -28.23
N VAL A 328 -49.43 5.48 -28.65
CA VAL A 328 -50.16 4.20 -28.44
C VAL A 328 -49.13 3.13 -28.06
N ALA A 329 -49.45 2.28 -27.10
CA ALA A 329 -48.58 1.19 -26.62
C ALA A 329 -48.95 -0.17 -27.23
N TYR A 330 -48.00 -1.10 -27.23
CA TYR A 330 -48.29 -2.53 -27.03
C TYR A 330 -47.15 -3.21 -26.25
N THR A 331 -47.51 -4.25 -25.49
CA THR A 331 -46.69 -4.85 -24.42
C THR A 331 -45.92 -6.10 -24.85
N PRO A 332 -44.66 -6.28 -24.44
CA PRO A 332 -44.05 -7.60 -24.25
C PRO A 332 -44.34 -8.15 -22.84
N SER A 333 -44.21 -9.47 -22.68
CA SER A 333 -44.41 -10.21 -21.43
C SER A 333 -43.17 -10.23 -20.51
N LEU A 334 -43.33 -10.81 -19.32
CA LEU A 334 -42.35 -10.84 -18.22
C LEU A 334 -40.98 -11.48 -18.61
N PRO A 335 -39.87 -11.06 -17.97
CA PRO A 335 -38.52 -11.57 -18.21
C PRO A 335 -38.17 -12.81 -17.38
N ASP A 336 -37.06 -13.44 -17.75
CA ASP A 336 -36.38 -14.53 -17.01
C ASP A 336 -35.02 -14.02 -16.49
N ASP A 337 -34.54 -14.53 -15.35
CA ASP A 337 -33.41 -13.94 -14.61
C ASP A 337 -32.03 -14.20 -15.26
N ARG A 338 -31.41 -13.16 -15.87
CA ARG A 338 -29.95 -13.06 -16.05
C ARG A 338 -29.44 -11.64 -15.86
N LEU A 339 -28.61 -11.45 -14.82
CA LEU A 339 -27.93 -10.18 -14.53
C LEU A 339 -26.84 -9.90 -15.57
N SER A 340 -27.05 -8.88 -16.40
CA SER A 340 -26.03 -8.32 -17.29
C SER A 340 -25.41 -7.06 -16.67
N VAL A 341 -24.08 -7.03 -16.58
CA VAL A 341 -23.33 -5.84 -16.14
C VAL A 341 -23.29 -4.84 -17.29
N SER A 342 -24.13 -3.81 -17.23
CA SER A 342 -24.17 -2.75 -18.23
C SER A 342 -23.08 -1.71 -17.97
N SER A 343 -22.25 -1.44 -18.97
CA SER A 343 -21.24 -0.38 -18.93
C SER A 343 -21.88 0.99 -19.08
N ASN A 344 -21.82 1.83 -18.05
CA ASN A 344 -22.33 3.21 -18.04
C ASN A 344 -21.31 4.16 -17.38
N ASP A 345 -20.22 4.47 -18.08
CA ASP A 345 -19.22 5.46 -17.68
C ASP A 345 -18.83 6.34 -18.89
N THR A 346 -19.80 7.05 -19.49
CA THR A 346 -19.52 8.09 -20.51
C THR A 346 -20.67 9.07 -20.72
N GLN A 347 -21.04 9.85 -19.70
CA GLN A 347 -21.84 11.08 -19.90
C GLN A 347 -21.74 12.09 -18.73
N GLU A 348 -20.66 12.87 -18.70
CA GLU A 348 -20.70 14.21 -18.10
C GLU A 348 -20.99 15.26 -19.18
N SER A 349 -21.75 16.31 -18.84
CA SER A 349 -21.98 17.48 -19.68
C SER A 349 -22.50 18.63 -18.82
N GLY A 350 -21.67 19.66 -18.57
CA GLY A 350 -22.04 20.73 -17.63
C GLY A 350 -20.98 21.80 -17.35
N ASN A 351 -20.43 22.43 -18.39
CA ASN A 351 -19.65 23.68 -18.34
C ASN A 351 -18.64 23.88 -17.18
N SER A 352 -17.37 23.58 -17.44
CA SER A 352 -16.28 24.45 -16.98
C SER A 352 -15.29 24.71 -18.13
N SER A 353 -14.92 25.98 -18.34
CA SER A 353 -14.12 26.39 -19.50
C SER A 353 -12.65 26.56 -19.11
N GLY A 354 -11.92 25.44 -19.06
CA GLY A 354 -10.47 25.42 -18.84
C GLY A 354 -9.84 24.13 -19.36
N PRO A 355 -8.72 24.18 -20.11
CA PRO A 355 -8.03 22.97 -20.53
C PRO A 355 -7.30 22.35 -19.34
N SER A 356 -7.68 21.14 -18.95
CA SER A 356 -6.87 20.33 -18.04
C SER A 356 -5.53 19.95 -18.71
N PRO A 357 -4.39 19.98 -17.98
CA PRO A 357 -3.10 19.61 -18.56
C PRO A 357 -3.01 18.08 -18.69
N GLY A 358 -3.61 17.54 -19.75
CA GLY A 358 -3.51 16.13 -20.10
C GLY A 358 -2.05 15.72 -20.30
N ALA A 359 -1.50 15.00 -19.31
CA ALA A 359 -0.09 14.64 -19.26
C ALA A 359 0.30 13.73 -20.43
N LYS A 360 1.22 14.22 -21.27
CA LYS A 360 1.73 13.51 -22.45
C LYS A 360 3.02 12.76 -22.09
N PHE A 361 3.16 11.52 -22.53
CA PHE A 361 4.44 10.80 -22.44
C PHE A 361 5.52 11.59 -23.19
N SER A 362 6.68 11.82 -22.57
CA SER A 362 7.75 12.58 -23.23
C SER A 362 8.46 11.76 -24.32
N HIS A 363 8.37 10.43 -24.26
CA HIS A 363 8.95 9.52 -25.24
C HIS A 363 8.13 8.24 -25.40
N ILE A 364 8.16 7.64 -26.60
CA ILE A 364 7.37 6.44 -26.94
C ILE A 364 7.67 5.23 -26.04
N LEU A 365 8.94 5.05 -25.64
CA LEU A 365 9.35 3.99 -24.70
C LEU A 365 8.68 4.09 -23.32
N GLN A 366 8.26 5.28 -22.88
CA GLN A 366 7.48 5.46 -21.66
C GLN A 366 6.03 5.00 -21.85
N LYS A 367 5.44 5.29 -23.01
CA LYS A 367 4.11 4.79 -23.40
C LYS A 367 4.13 3.26 -23.52
N ASP A 368 5.17 2.67 -24.10
CA ASP A 368 5.36 1.22 -24.19
C ASP A 368 5.37 0.57 -22.78
N ALA A 369 6.23 1.06 -21.89
CA ALA A 369 6.35 0.56 -20.51
C ALA A 369 5.07 0.78 -19.69
N PHE A 370 4.35 1.89 -19.90
CA PHE A 370 3.06 2.18 -19.25
C PHE A 370 1.96 1.21 -19.71
N LEU A 371 1.84 0.96 -21.03
CA LEU A 371 0.86 0.03 -21.59
C LEU A 371 1.15 -1.42 -21.15
N VAL A 372 2.44 -1.80 -21.21
CA VAL A 372 3.15 -2.74 -20.31
C VAL A 372 2.44 -3.00 -18.97
N PHE A 373 2.73 -2.11 -18.04
CA PHE A 373 2.29 -2.15 -16.65
C PHE A 373 0.75 -2.17 -16.50
N ARG A 374 0.03 -1.28 -17.20
CA ARG A 374 -1.44 -1.18 -17.16
C ARG A 374 -2.14 -2.49 -17.52
N SER A 375 -1.61 -3.21 -18.51
CA SER A 375 -2.16 -4.49 -18.96
C SER A 375 -2.00 -5.57 -17.89
N LEU A 376 -0.82 -5.68 -17.27
CA LEU A 376 -0.57 -6.64 -16.19
C LEU A 376 -1.41 -6.37 -14.94
N CYS A 377 -1.58 -5.10 -14.56
CA CYS A 377 -2.50 -4.73 -13.47
C CYS A 377 -3.93 -5.21 -13.75
N LYS A 378 -4.49 -4.90 -14.94
CA LYS A 378 -5.84 -5.33 -15.33
C LYS A 378 -6.00 -6.85 -15.35
N LEU A 379 -5.01 -7.62 -15.83
CA LEU A 379 -5.04 -9.09 -15.77
C LEU A 379 -5.10 -9.61 -14.32
N SER A 380 -4.26 -9.06 -13.43
CA SER A 380 -4.25 -9.46 -12.03
C SER A 380 -5.58 -9.18 -11.32
N MET A 381 -6.41 -8.27 -11.84
CA MET A 381 -7.73 -7.92 -11.29
C MET A 381 -8.88 -8.85 -11.69
N LYS A 382 -8.69 -9.76 -12.67
CA LYS A 382 -9.77 -10.66 -13.11
C LYS A 382 -10.35 -11.47 -11.94
N PRO A 383 -11.67 -11.68 -11.86
CA PRO A 383 -12.26 -12.59 -10.88
C PRO A 383 -11.80 -14.04 -11.15
N LEU A 384 -11.93 -14.89 -10.14
CA LEU A 384 -11.88 -16.34 -10.32
C LEU A 384 -13.33 -16.84 -10.44
N SER A 385 -13.52 -17.98 -11.10
CA SER A 385 -14.84 -18.59 -11.35
C SER A 385 -15.50 -19.06 -10.05
N ASP A 386 -16.84 -19.03 -10.00
CA ASP A 386 -17.62 -19.37 -8.79
C ASP A 386 -17.41 -20.83 -8.35
N GLY A 387 -16.64 -21.03 -7.28
CA GLY A 387 -16.34 -22.34 -6.73
C GLY A 387 -15.10 -22.35 -5.82
N PRO A 388 -14.65 -23.52 -5.36
CA PRO A 388 -13.31 -23.67 -4.81
C PRO A 388 -12.28 -23.41 -5.94
N PRO A 389 -11.23 -22.61 -5.71
CA PRO A 389 -10.28 -22.26 -6.76
C PRO A 389 -9.44 -23.47 -7.19
N ASP A 390 -9.55 -23.87 -8.47
CA ASP A 390 -8.72 -24.91 -9.07
C ASP A 390 -7.30 -24.39 -9.32
N PRO A 391 -6.24 -25.02 -8.76
CA PRO A 391 -4.84 -24.69 -9.03
C PRO A 391 -4.43 -24.76 -10.50
N LYS A 392 -5.15 -25.50 -11.36
CA LYS A 392 -4.83 -25.63 -12.79
C LYS A 392 -5.53 -24.59 -13.68
N SER A 393 -6.56 -23.91 -13.17
CA SER A 393 -7.36 -22.92 -13.90
C SER A 393 -6.50 -21.84 -14.57
N HIS A 394 -6.93 -21.41 -15.77
CA HIS A 394 -6.17 -20.45 -16.58
C HIS A 394 -6.21 -19.06 -15.91
N GLU A 395 -7.31 -18.73 -15.24
CA GLU A 395 -7.57 -17.50 -14.51
C GLU A 395 -6.64 -17.35 -13.31
N LEU A 396 -6.46 -18.42 -12.52
CA LEU A 396 -5.55 -18.39 -11.37
C LEU A 396 -4.08 -18.33 -11.82
N ARG A 397 -3.68 -19.15 -12.80
CA ARG A 397 -2.32 -19.10 -13.38
C ARG A 397 -2.01 -17.74 -14.02
N SER A 398 -3.00 -17.11 -14.66
CA SER A 398 -2.93 -15.76 -15.21
C SER A 398 -2.75 -14.70 -14.11
N LYS A 399 -3.56 -14.76 -13.05
CA LYS A 399 -3.46 -13.87 -11.89
C LYS A 399 -2.08 -13.97 -11.21
N ILE A 400 -1.62 -15.19 -10.93
CA ILE A 400 -0.31 -15.47 -10.32
C ILE A 400 0.83 -14.93 -11.19
N LEU A 401 0.85 -15.26 -12.48
CA LEU A 401 1.91 -14.76 -13.37
C LEU A 401 1.89 -13.23 -13.47
N SER A 402 0.70 -12.61 -13.58
CA SER A 402 0.59 -11.15 -13.64
C SER A 402 1.18 -10.47 -12.40
N LEU A 403 0.89 -10.99 -11.21
CA LEU A 403 1.47 -10.48 -9.95
C LEU A 403 2.99 -10.72 -9.88
N GLN A 404 3.49 -11.88 -10.32
CA GLN A 404 4.94 -12.16 -10.36
C GLN A 404 5.69 -11.23 -11.34
N LEU A 405 5.11 -10.92 -12.50
CA LEU A 405 5.70 -9.98 -13.47
C LEU A 405 5.64 -8.52 -12.95
N LEU A 406 4.55 -8.11 -12.29
CA LEU A 406 4.44 -6.81 -11.63
C LEU A 406 5.47 -6.65 -10.50
N LEU A 407 5.65 -7.68 -9.66
CA LEU A 407 6.67 -7.70 -8.62
C LEU A 407 8.08 -7.52 -9.19
N SER A 408 8.39 -8.20 -10.30
CA SER A 408 9.70 -8.07 -10.97
C SER A 408 9.93 -6.67 -11.53
N ILE A 409 8.93 -6.03 -12.13
CA ILE A 409 9.02 -4.62 -12.59
C ILE A 409 9.32 -3.69 -11.41
N LEU A 410 8.65 -3.88 -10.27
CA LEU A 410 8.77 -3.00 -9.09
C LEU A 410 10.08 -3.17 -8.33
N GLN A 411 10.62 -4.40 -8.30
CA GLN A 411 11.94 -4.69 -7.75
C GLN A 411 13.05 -4.09 -8.64
N ASN A 412 12.89 -4.16 -9.95
CA ASN A 412 13.82 -3.62 -10.94
C ASN A 412 13.54 -2.14 -11.32
N ALA A 413 12.66 -1.45 -10.59
CA ALA A 413 12.22 -0.09 -10.90
C ALA A 413 13.39 0.91 -10.89
N GLY A 414 13.61 1.59 -12.02
CA GLY A 414 14.61 2.64 -12.16
C GLY A 414 14.10 4.03 -11.74
N PRO A 415 14.95 5.07 -11.84
CA PRO A 415 14.61 6.43 -11.42
C PRO A 415 13.37 7.03 -12.11
N VAL A 416 13.17 6.81 -13.42
CA VAL A 416 12.02 7.36 -14.14
C VAL A 416 10.73 6.72 -13.64
N PHE A 417 10.68 5.39 -13.55
CA PHE A 417 9.50 4.68 -13.05
C PHE A 417 9.14 5.06 -11.60
N ARG A 418 10.14 5.41 -10.77
CA ARG A 418 9.96 5.87 -9.38
C ARG A 418 9.51 7.33 -9.23
N THR A 419 9.66 8.18 -10.25
CA THR A 419 9.49 9.65 -10.09
C THR A 419 8.54 10.30 -11.09
N ASN A 420 8.31 9.68 -12.25
CA ASN A 420 7.42 10.22 -13.28
C ASN A 420 5.95 10.04 -12.88
N GLU A 421 5.20 11.14 -12.86
CA GLU A 421 3.81 11.20 -12.40
C GLU A 421 2.87 10.21 -13.12
N MET A 422 3.11 9.88 -14.39
CA MET A 422 2.29 8.90 -15.12
C MET A 422 2.41 7.49 -14.53
N PHE A 423 3.61 7.11 -14.09
CA PHE A 423 3.82 5.82 -13.43
C PHE A 423 3.33 5.83 -11.98
N ILE A 424 3.50 6.93 -11.26
CA ILE A 424 2.91 7.10 -9.91
C ILE A 424 1.38 7.01 -9.96
N ASN A 425 0.74 7.69 -10.92
CA ASN A 425 -0.71 7.64 -11.10
C ASN A 425 -1.17 6.25 -11.56
N ALA A 426 -0.43 5.57 -12.44
CA ALA A 426 -0.70 4.17 -12.80
C ALA A 426 -0.59 3.21 -11.61
N ILE A 427 0.37 3.43 -10.70
CA ILE A 427 0.49 2.67 -9.45
C ILE A 427 -0.75 2.91 -8.59
N LYS A 428 -1.15 4.16 -8.35
CA LYS A 428 -2.35 4.49 -7.56
C LYS A 428 -3.64 3.92 -8.15
N GLN A 429 -3.88 4.13 -9.45
CA GLN A 429 -5.15 3.84 -10.11
C GLN A 429 -5.31 2.37 -10.54
N TYR A 430 -4.22 1.68 -10.89
CA TYR A 430 -4.28 0.30 -11.36
C TYR A 430 -3.66 -0.70 -10.39
N LEU A 431 -2.45 -0.43 -9.88
CA LEU A 431 -1.75 -1.43 -9.04
C LEU A 431 -2.32 -1.49 -7.63
N CYS A 432 -2.48 -0.37 -6.94
CA CYS A 432 -3.03 -0.35 -5.58
C CYS A 432 -4.47 -0.89 -5.56
N VAL A 433 -5.29 -0.57 -6.58
CA VAL A 433 -6.65 -1.10 -6.75
C VAL A 433 -6.67 -2.61 -7.09
N ALA A 434 -5.66 -3.11 -7.80
CA ALA A 434 -5.47 -4.55 -7.99
C ALA A 434 -5.07 -5.26 -6.69
N LEU A 435 -4.18 -4.64 -5.91
CA LEU A 435 -3.70 -5.16 -4.64
C LEU A 435 -4.77 -5.11 -3.53
N SER A 436 -5.70 -4.16 -3.53
CA SER A 436 -6.82 -4.17 -2.58
C SER A 436 -7.82 -5.30 -2.87
N LYS A 437 -7.96 -5.73 -4.14
CA LYS A 437 -8.77 -6.90 -4.52
C LYS A 437 -8.06 -8.23 -4.27
N ASN A 438 -6.75 -8.31 -4.51
CA ASN A 438 -5.97 -9.55 -4.36
C ASN A 438 -5.40 -9.74 -2.93
N GLY A 439 -5.23 -8.66 -2.17
CA GLY A 439 -4.76 -8.62 -0.78
C GLY A 439 -5.73 -9.18 0.26
N VAL A 440 -6.84 -9.77 -0.20
CA VAL A 440 -7.87 -10.44 0.62
C VAL A 440 -8.24 -11.81 0.02
N SER A 441 -7.40 -12.31 -0.90
CA SER A 441 -7.64 -13.55 -1.63
C SER A 441 -7.55 -14.77 -0.72
N SER A 442 -8.59 -15.61 -0.76
CA SER A 442 -8.60 -16.92 -0.10
C SER A 442 -7.59 -17.93 -0.66
N VAL A 443 -6.87 -17.60 -1.74
CA VAL A 443 -5.73 -18.37 -2.27
C VAL A 443 -4.42 -17.80 -1.68
N PRO A 444 -3.67 -18.56 -0.85
CA PRO A 444 -2.49 -18.03 -0.17
C PRO A 444 -1.40 -17.48 -1.12
N GLU A 445 -1.10 -18.13 -2.24
CA GLU A 445 -0.07 -17.65 -3.19
C GLU A 445 -0.40 -16.25 -3.76
N VAL A 446 -1.67 -16.01 -4.08
CA VAL A 446 -2.15 -14.70 -4.57
C VAL A 446 -2.01 -13.63 -3.47
N PHE A 447 -2.30 -14.00 -2.21
CA PHE A 447 -2.14 -13.12 -1.07
C PHE A 447 -0.66 -12.82 -0.78
N GLU A 448 0.22 -13.83 -0.81
CA GLU A 448 1.66 -13.69 -0.58
C GLU A 448 2.32 -12.78 -1.62
N LEU A 449 1.96 -12.95 -2.90
CA LEU A 449 2.43 -12.08 -3.97
C LEU A 449 1.93 -10.64 -3.77
N SER A 450 0.67 -10.46 -3.33
CA SER A 450 0.12 -9.13 -3.05
C SER A 450 0.85 -8.44 -1.88
N LEU A 451 1.16 -9.17 -0.80
CA LEU A 451 1.96 -8.68 0.32
C LEU A 451 3.40 -8.33 -0.10
N SER A 452 4.01 -9.17 -0.95
CA SER A 452 5.38 -8.97 -1.46
C SER A 452 5.47 -7.74 -2.38
N ILE A 453 4.44 -7.49 -3.18
CA ILE A 453 4.31 -6.27 -3.97
C ILE A 453 4.13 -5.06 -3.05
N PHE A 454 3.27 -5.14 -2.03
CA PHE A 454 3.08 -4.04 -1.07
C PHE A 454 4.38 -3.67 -0.33
N LEU A 455 5.17 -4.65 0.11
CA LEU A 455 6.50 -4.40 0.71
C LEU A 455 7.43 -3.65 -0.27
N THR A 456 7.39 -4.02 -1.55
CA THR A 456 8.18 -3.34 -2.60
C THR A 456 7.67 -1.92 -2.86
N LEU A 457 6.36 -1.68 -2.79
CA LEU A 457 5.77 -0.34 -2.87
C LEU A 457 6.15 0.54 -1.67
N LEU A 458 6.13 0.00 -0.45
CA LEU A 458 6.53 0.74 0.75
C LEU A 458 8.02 1.11 0.70
N SER A 459 8.89 0.20 0.23
CA SER A 459 10.33 0.46 0.10
C SER A 459 10.67 1.51 -0.97
N ASN A 460 10.01 1.47 -2.13
CA ASN A 460 10.41 2.27 -3.30
C ASN A 460 9.51 3.49 -3.59
N PHE A 461 8.30 3.59 -3.02
CA PHE A 461 7.28 4.57 -3.43
C PHE A 461 6.49 5.21 -2.27
N LYS A 462 6.80 4.95 -0.99
CA LYS A 462 5.99 5.40 0.17
C LYS A 462 5.66 6.90 0.18
N THR A 463 6.61 7.73 -0.25
CA THR A 463 6.47 9.19 -0.42
C THR A 463 5.29 9.63 -1.30
N HIS A 464 4.84 8.76 -2.22
CA HIS A 464 3.75 9.06 -3.15
C HIS A 464 2.42 8.41 -2.74
N LEU A 465 2.42 7.50 -1.76
CA LEU A 465 1.36 6.53 -1.50
C LEU A 465 0.71 6.65 -0.10
N LYS A 466 0.81 7.82 0.56
CA LYS A 466 0.30 8.04 1.93
C LYS A 466 -1.12 7.48 2.14
N MET A 467 -2.10 7.96 1.36
CA MET A 467 -3.50 7.52 1.50
C MET A 467 -3.68 6.02 1.18
N GLN A 468 -2.95 5.50 0.20
CA GLN A 468 -3.01 4.09 -0.20
C GLN A 468 -2.47 3.18 0.92
N ILE A 469 -1.37 3.57 1.57
CA ILE A 469 -0.77 2.87 2.71
C ILE A 469 -1.74 2.84 3.89
N GLU A 470 -2.43 3.95 4.19
CA GLU A 470 -3.47 3.96 5.23
C GLU A 470 -4.58 2.94 4.95
N VAL A 471 -5.13 2.91 3.72
CA VAL A 471 -6.16 1.93 3.34
C VAL A 471 -5.65 0.49 3.48
N PHE A 472 -4.41 0.19 3.07
CA PHE A 472 -3.82 -1.15 3.24
C PHE A 472 -3.66 -1.56 4.70
N PHE A 473 -3.15 -0.68 5.55
CA PHE A 473 -2.97 -0.98 6.97
C PHE A 473 -4.31 -1.11 7.69
N LYS A 474 -5.23 -0.15 7.49
CA LYS A 474 -6.49 -0.05 8.22
C LYS A 474 -7.51 -1.10 7.80
N GLU A 475 -7.75 -1.23 6.49
CA GLU A 475 -8.87 -2.03 5.95
C GLU A 475 -8.47 -3.48 5.64
N ILE A 476 -7.16 -3.78 5.54
CA ILE A 476 -6.67 -5.14 5.26
C ILE A 476 -5.82 -5.67 6.43
N PHE A 477 -4.67 -5.08 6.75
CA PHE A 477 -3.75 -5.70 7.73
C PHE A 477 -4.34 -5.74 9.14
N LEU A 478 -4.74 -4.60 9.70
CA LEU A 478 -5.28 -4.52 11.05
C LEU A 478 -6.61 -5.27 11.15
N TYR A 479 -7.51 -5.13 10.17
CA TYR A 479 -8.76 -5.91 10.15
C TYR A 479 -8.52 -7.42 10.18
N ILE A 480 -7.58 -7.96 9.38
CA ILE A 480 -7.25 -9.41 9.38
C ILE A 480 -6.73 -9.84 10.76
N LEU A 481 -6.02 -8.98 11.49
CA LEU A 481 -5.56 -9.29 12.86
C LEU A 481 -6.66 -9.17 13.91
N GLU A 482 -7.47 -8.12 13.86
CA GLU A 482 -8.57 -7.83 14.81
C GLU A 482 -9.72 -8.85 14.68
N THR A 483 -10.12 -9.17 13.45
CA THR A 483 -11.32 -9.98 13.15
C THR A 483 -11.16 -11.44 13.55
N SER A 484 -12.20 -12.01 14.15
CA SER A 484 -12.18 -13.36 14.71
C SER A 484 -12.34 -14.48 13.67
N THR A 485 -12.94 -14.21 12.50
CA THR A 485 -13.18 -15.22 11.46
C THR A 485 -11.92 -15.60 10.67
N SER A 486 -10.90 -14.74 10.65
CA SER A 486 -9.72 -14.87 9.78
C SER A 486 -8.89 -16.11 10.05
N SER A 487 -8.41 -16.78 8.98
CA SER A 487 -7.63 -18.02 9.12
C SER A 487 -6.26 -17.76 9.75
N PHE A 488 -5.71 -18.82 10.36
CA PHE A 488 -4.34 -18.82 10.89
C PHE A 488 -3.33 -18.34 9.86
N ASP A 489 -3.42 -18.83 8.62
CA ASP A 489 -2.47 -18.55 7.54
C ASP A 489 -2.49 -17.08 7.15
N HIS A 490 -3.67 -16.47 7.05
CA HIS A 490 -3.80 -15.04 6.75
C HIS A 490 -3.21 -14.18 7.89
N LYS A 491 -3.54 -14.48 9.16
CA LYS A 491 -2.94 -13.78 10.30
C LYS A 491 -1.41 -13.96 10.34
N TRP A 492 -0.93 -15.18 10.09
CA TRP A 492 0.50 -15.51 10.05
C TRP A 492 1.24 -14.69 8.99
N MET A 493 0.73 -14.66 7.75
CA MET A 493 1.32 -13.92 6.63
C MET A 493 1.28 -12.39 6.85
N VAL A 494 0.20 -11.87 7.46
CA VAL A 494 0.13 -10.45 7.85
C VAL A 494 1.15 -10.11 8.93
N ILE A 495 1.27 -10.90 10.02
CA ILE A 495 2.28 -10.64 11.06
C ILE A 495 3.70 -10.78 10.47
N GLN A 496 3.97 -11.77 9.61
CA GLN A 496 5.26 -11.88 8.91
C GLN A 496 5.58 -10.63 8.07
N THR A 497 4.59 -10.10 7.36
CA THR A 497 4.72 -8.87 6.55
C THR A 497 4.97 -7.64 7.44
N LEU A 498 4.18 -7.48 8.51
CA LEU A 498 4.35 -6.43 9.50
C LEU A 498 5.71 -6.52 10.21
N THR A 499 6.21 -7.72 10.49
CA THR A 499 7.56 -7.93 11.07
C THR A 499 8.65 -7.41 10.12
N ARG A 500 8.51 -7.62 8.80
CA ARG A 500 9.44 -7.08 7.79
C ARG A 500 9.38 -5.55 7.71
N ILE A 501 8.18 -4.95 7.81
CA ILE A 501 8.01 -3.49 7.84
C ILE A 501 8.62 -2.91 9.13
N CYS A 502 8.35 -3.55 10.26
CA CYS A 502 8.87 -3.17 11.58
C CYS A 502 10.33 -3.58 11.82
N ALA A 503 11.05 -3.96 10.77
CA ALA A 503 12.51 -4.14 10.77
C ALA A 503 13.26 -3.00 10.04
N ASP A 504 12.53 -2.06 9.42
CA ASP A 504 13.08 -0.79 8.94
C ASP A 504 12.71 0.33 9.91
N ALA A 505 13.72 0.88 10.61
CA ALA A 505 13.52 1.95 11.58
C ALA A 505 12.92 3.22 10.96
N GLN A 506 13.28 3.54 9.71
CA GLN A 506 12.71 4.69 8.99
C GLN A 506 11.20 4.52 8.82
N SER A 507 10.74 3.36 8.34
CA SER A 507 9.31 3.11 8.13
C SER A 507 8.51 3.06 9.43
N VAL A 508 9.08 2.60 10.55
CA VAL A 508 8.41 2.63 11.86
C VAL A 508 8.14 4.07 12.33
N VAL A 509 9.11 4.99 12.19
CA VAL A 509 8.94 6.40 12.57
C VAL A 509 8.08 7.15 11.55
N ASP A 510 8.26 6.90 10.25
CA ASP A 510 7.42 7.48 9.19
C ASP A 510 5.93 7.16 9.40
N ILE A 511 5.57 5.94 9.84
CA ILE A 511 4.17 5.57 10.09
C ILE A 511 3.58 6.44 11.22
N TYR A 512 4.29 6.63 12.32
CA TYR A 512 3.83 7.50 13.41
C TYR A 512 3.67 8.95 12.95
N VAL A 513 4.68 9.51 12.28
CA VAL A 513 4.69 10.91 11.82
C VAL A 513 3.62 11.19 10.77
N ASN A 514 3.32 10.25 9.87
CA ASN A 514 2.37 10.49 8.77
C ASN A 514 0.91 10.15 9.07
N TYR A 515 0.61 9.31 10.06
CA TYR A 515 -0.75 8.82 10.32
C TYR A 515 -1.20 9.13 11.76
N ASP A 516 -0.45 8.68 12.76
CA ASP A 516 -0.80 8.93 14.17
C ASP A 516 -0.73 10.42 14.52
N CYS A 517 0.21 11.17 13.95
CA CYS A 517 0.33 12.63 14.11
C CYS A 517 -0.45 13.46 13.06
N ASP A 518 -1.22 12.84 12.15
CA ASP A 518 -2.14 13.55 11.25
C ASP A 518 -3.57 13.50 11.83
N LEU A 519 -4.23 14.66 11.91
CA LEU A 519 -5.57 14.80 12.53
C LEU A 519 -6.66 14.01 11.79
N ASN A 520 -6.48 13.74 10.50
CA ASN A 520 -7.50 13.16 9.62
C ASN A 520 -7.29 11.67 9.31
N ALA A 521 -6.07 11.15 9.55
CA ALA A 521 -5.72 9.75 9.31
C ALA A 521 -5.97 8.87 10.55
N ALA A 522 -5.99 7.55 10.37
CA ALA A 522 -6.05 6.60 11.48
C ALA A 522 -4.75 6.58 12.33
N ASN A 523 -4.84 6.25 13.62
CA ASN A 523 -3.67 5.90 14.44
C ASN A 523 -3.21 4.48 14.07
N ILE A 524 -2.29 4.37 13.12
CA ILE A 524 -1.81 3.09 12.56
C ILE A 524 -0.78 2.46 13.49
N PHE A 525 0.20 3.24 13.96
CA PHE A 525 1.25 2.76 14.86
C PHE A 525 0.66 2.31 16.20
N GLU A 526 -0.23 3.12 16.79
CA GLU A 526 -0.90 2.81 18.05
C GLU A 526 -1.74 1.52 17.96
N ARG A 527 -2.57 1.36 16.92
CA ARG A 527 -3.35 0.12 16.72
C ARG A 527 -2.44 -1.09 16.49
N LEU A 528 -1.43 -0.96 15.64
CA LEU A 528 -0.47 -2.03 15.33
C LEU A 528 0.17 -2.60 16.60
N VAL A 529 0.68 -1.75 17.50
CA VAL A 529 1.29 -2.23 18.77
C VAL A 529 0.22 -2.86 19.68
N ASN A 530 -0.98 -2.28 19.75
CA ASN A 530 -2.08 -2.83 20.55
C ASN A 530 -2.51 -4.23 20.06
N ASP A 531 -2.65 -4.46 18.76
CA ASP A 531 -3.09 -5.74 18.21
C ASP A 531 -2.00 -6.81 18.29
N LEU A 532 -0.75 -6.44 18.01
CA LEU A 532 0.40 -7.32 18.25
C LEU A 532 0.53 -7.70 19.74
N SER A 533 0.20 -6.78 20.67
CA SER A 533 0.14 -7.08 22.11
C SER A 533 -0.97 -8.08 22.45
N LYS A 534 -2.20 -7.89 21.94
CA LYS A 534 -3.31 -8.85 22.12
C LYS A 534 -2.91 -10.26 21.66
N ILE A 535 -2.24 -10.37 20.51
CA ILE A 535 -1.74 -11.63 19.94
C ILE A 535 -0.60 -12.23 20.79
N ALA A 536 0.38 -11.41 21.20
CA ALA A 536 1.50 -11.81 22.06
C ALA A 536 1.06 -12.28 23.48
N GLN A 537 -0.11 -11.84 23.94
CA GLN A 537 -0.72 -12.32 25.19
C GLN A 537 -1.44 -13.67 25.03
N GLY A 538 -1.86 -14.06 23.81
CA GLY A 538 -2.59 -15.31 23.51
C GLY A 538 -4.06 -15.36 23.94
N ARG A 539 -4.56 -14.34 24.64
CA ARG A 539 -5.84 -14.37 25.38
C ARG A 539 -7.13 -14.32 24.53
N GLY A 540 -7.02 -14.36 23.20
CA GLY A 540 -8.15 -14.30 22.26
C GLY A 540 -8.43 -15.59 21.45
N SER A 541 -7.61 -16.63 21.57
CA SER A 541 -7.54 -17.72 20.57
C SER A 541 -8.48 -18.90 20.77
N GLN A 542 -8.94 -19.15 22.00
CA GLN A 542 -9.65 -20.39 22.36
C GLN A 542 -11.05 -20.53 21.75
N GLU A 543 -11.67 -19.44 21.26
CA GLU A 543 -13.03 -19.47 20.70
C GLU A 543 -13.09 -19.94 19.23
N LEU A 544 -11.94 -20.28 18.62
CA LEU A 544 -11.79 -20.37 17.15
C LEU A 544 -11.15 -21.68 16.62
N GLY A 545 -10.96 -22.69 17.46
CA GLY A 545 -10.53 -24.03 17.01
C GLY A 545 -9.15 -24.07 16.32
N MET A 546 -8.29 -23.08 16.55
CA MET A 546 -6.86 -23.18 16.23
C MET A 546 -6.20 -24.20 17.15
N SER A 547 -5.13 -24.87 16.71
CA SER A 547 -4.34 -25.73 17.59
C SER A 547 -3.47 -24.89 18.53
N ASN A 548 -3.15 -25.43 19.72
CA ASN A 548 -2.23 -24.79 20.67
C ASN A 548 -0.85 -24.49 20.04
N VAL A 549 -0.43 -25.26 19.04
CA VAL A 549 0.82 -25.04 18.29
C VAL A 549 0.70 -23.82 17.38
N GLN A 550 -0.42 -23.65 16.67
CA GLN A 550 -0.70 -22.46 15.87
C GLN A 550 -0.83 -21.20 16.74
N GLU A 551 -1.50 -21.29 17.88
CA GLU A 551 -1.58 -20.20 18.85
C GLU A 551 -0.19 -19.79 19.35
N LEU A 552 0.64 -20.76 19.77
CA LEU A 552 2.02 -20.51 20.21
C LEU A 552 2.88 -19.89 19.10
N SER A 553 2.72 -20.33 17.84
CA SER A 553 3.40 -19.75 16.68
C SER A 553 3.01 -18.29 16.45
N LEU A 554 1.70 -17.96 16.41
CA LEU A 554 1.24 -16.57 16.32
C LEU A 554 1.75 -15.72 17.49
N ARG A 555 1.75 -16.28 18.70
CA ARG A 555 2.26 -15.62 19.91
C ARG A 555 3.75 -15.27 19.80
N LYS A 556 4.58 -16.21 19.34
CA LYS A 556 6.01 -16.00 19.07
C LYS A 556 6.24 -14.93 18.00
N LYS A 557 5.53 -15.01 16.86
CA LYS A 557 5.68 -14.02 15.77
C LYS A 557 5.20 -12.61 16.18
N GLY A 558 4.14 -12.53 16.98
CA GLY A 558 3.67 -11.26 17.57
C GLY A 558 4.71 -10.64 18.51
N LEU A 559 5.31 -11.44 19.40
CA LEU A 559 6.41 -11.02 20.27
C LEU A 559 7.65 -10.58 19.47
N GLU A 560 8.04 -11.32 18.44
CA GLU A 560 9.14 -10.97 17.54
C GLU A 560 8.91 -9.61 16.87
N CYS A 561 7.69 -9.35 16.38
CA CYS A 561 7.33 -8.07 15.78
C CYS A 561 7.39 -6.92 16.79
N LEU A 562 6.84 -7.09 18.01
CA LEU A 562 6.94 -6.10 19.10
C LEU A 562 8.41 -5.80 19.48
N VAL A 563 9.26 -6.83 19.55
CA VAL A 563 10.70 -6.69 19.80
C VAL A 563 11.38 -5.94 18.65
N SER A 564 10.96 -6.19 17.41
CA SER A 564 11.47 -5.51 16.22
C SER A 564 11.14 -4.00 16.23
N ILE A 565 9.92 -3.61 16.62
CA ILE A 565 9.54 -2.19 16.81
C ILE A 565 10.42 -1.51 17.87
N LEU A 566 10.64 -2.16 19.02
CA LEU A 566 11.50 -1.63 20.08
C LEU A 566 12.98 -1.58 19.67
N LYS A 567 13.45 -2.51 18.83
CA LYS A 567 14.80 -2.46 18.26
C LYS A 567 14.96 -1.32 17.28
N CYS A 568 13.96 -1.04 16.43
CA CYS A 568 13.92 0.14 15.58
C CYS A 568 14.00 1.44 16.39
N MET A 569 13.26 1.53 17.50
CA MET A 569 13.32 2.69 18.41
C MET A 569 14.69 2.86 19.07
N VAL A 570 15.32 1.78 19.55
CA VAL A 570 16.69 1.82 20.08
C VAL A 570 17.69 2.19 18.99
N GLU A 571 17.51 1.70 17.76
CA GLU A 571 18.36 2.00 16.61
C GLU A 571 18.30 3.48 16.22
N TRP A 572 17.11 4.03 16.07
CA TRP A 572 16.86 5.43 15.73
C TRP A 572 17.33 6.41 16.81
N SER A 573 17.56 5.94 18.04
CA SER A 573 18.04 6.76 19.18
C SER A 573 19.48 6.46 19.61
N LYS A 574 20.24 5.67 18.84
CA LYS A 574 21.64 5.28 19.14
C LYS A 574 22.55 6.46 19.47
N ASP A 575 22.45 7.57 18.74
CA ASP A 575 23.42 8.67 18.82
C ASP A 575 23.32 9.51 20.11
N GLN A 576 22.21 9.42 20.86
CA GLN A 576 22.13 9.99 22.22
C GLN A 576 22.71 9.06 23.31
N TYR A 577 23.01 7.80 22.98
CA TYR A 577 23.41 6.79 23.95
C TYR A 577 24.94 6.56 23.97
N VAL A 578 25.62 7.11 24.98
CA VAL A 578 27.01 6.75 25.29
C VAL A 578 27.02 5.61 26.29
N ASN A 579 27.51 4.43 25.88
CA ASN A 579 27.67 3.27 26.76
C ASN A 579 28.61 3.61 27.95
N PRO A 580 28.15 3.54 29.21
CA PRO A 580 28.97 3.89 30.38
C PRO A 580 30.28 3.09 30.47
N ASN A 581 30.29 1.84 29.99
CA ASN A 581 31.47 0.99 30.07
C ASN A 581 32.58 1.39 29.08
N SER A 582 32.28 2.22 28.08
CA SER A 582 33.27 2.74 27.12
C SER A 582 34.30 3.69 27.78
N GLN A 583 34.06 4.14 29.01
CA GLN A 583 34.99 4.98 29.78
C GLN A 583 35.75 4.21 30.89
N THR A 584 35.74 2.87 30.88
CA THR A 584 36.33 2.04 31.96
C THR A 584 37.87 1.98 32.00
N THR A 585 38.58 2.77 31.18
CA THR A 585 40.03 2.94 31.28
C THR A 585 40.41 3.87 32.43
N LEU A 586 40.20 3.42 33.68
CA LEU A 586 40.83 4.05 34.85
C LEU A 586 42.35 3.94 34.74
N GLY A 587 43.05 5.08 34.67
CA GLY A 587 44.51 5.11 34.87
C GLY A 587 45.36 5.69 33.73
N GLN A 588 45.00 6.85 33.19
CA GLN A 588 46.01 7.81 32.72
C GLN A 588 45.72 9.21 33.28
N GLU A 589 46.62 9.69 34.12
CA GLU A 589 46.59 11.07 34.62
C GLU A 589 46.92 12.03 33.45
N LYS A 590 46.10 13.06 33.25
CA LYS A 590 46.57 14.24 32.52
C LYS A 590 47.56 14.98 33.42
N PRO A 591 48.77 15.35 32.94
CA PRO A 591 49.72 16.10 33.76
C PRO A 591 49.14 17.48 34.11
N THR A 592 49.23 17.84 35.39
CA THR A 592 48.72 19.10 35.92
C THR A 592 49.75 20.22 35.69
N GLU A 593 49.42 21.21 34.87
CA GLU A 593 50.11 22.50 34.88
C GLU A 593 49.24 23.53 35.63
N GLN A 594 49.73 23.96 36.79
CA GLN A 594 49.41 25.24 37.40
C GLN A 594 50.36 26.30 36.80
N ASP A 595 50.11 27.61 36.82
CA ASP A 595 49.31 28.38 37.79
C ASP A 595 48.90 29.78 37.22
N SER A 596 48.31 30.62 38.07
CA SER A 596 48.19 32.10 38.03
C SER A 596 46.97 32.77 37.37
N ASN A 597 46.02 33.15 38.25
CA ASN A 597 45.14 34.34 38.30
C ASN A 597 45.08 35.34 37.11
N GLU A 598 43.86 35.70 36.67
CA GLU A 598 43.16 36.92 37.16
C GLU A 598 41.64 36.93 36.80
N THR A 599 40.93 38.07 36.97
CA THR A 599 39.48 38.08 37.30
C THR A 599 38.58 38.88 36.34
N LYS A 600 37.44 38.31 35.88
CA LYS A 600 36.04 38.89 35.77
C LYS A 600 35.17 38.33 34.61
N HIS A 601 33.84 38.35 34.87
CA HIS A 601 32.64 38.11 34.03
C HIS A 601 32.56 38.80 32.64
N PRO A 602 31.56 38.50 31.76
CA PRO A 602 30.49 37.48 31.81
C PRO A 602 30.31 36.64 30.50
N GLU A 603 29.18 35.95 30.39
CA GLU A 603 28.72 35.09 29.29
C GLU A 603 28.54 35.80 27.92
N THR A 604 28.80 35.07 26.82
CA THR A 604 28.13 35.29 25.52
C THR A 604 27.96 33.97 24.76
N ILE A 605 26.80 33.78 24.14
CA ILE A 605 26.49 32.67 23.23
C ILE A 605 27.27 32.84 21.92
N ASN A 606 27.70 31.73 21.30
CA ASN A 606 27.93 31.72 19.85
C ASN A 606 27.59 30.35 19.22
N ARG A 607 26.85 30.40 18.10
CA ARG A 607 26.63 29.26 17.19
C ARG A 607 27.90 29.02 16.36
N TYR A 608 28.03 27.82 15.80
CA TYR A 608 28.28 27.68 14.37
C TYR A 608 27.29 26.68 13.78
N GLY A 609 26.91 26.87 12.52
CA GLY A 609 25.84 26.13 11.85
C GLY A 609 26.19 25.72 10.42
N SER A 610 25.27 24.99 9.78
CA SER A 610 25.48 24.30 8.51
C SER A 610 25.41 25.21 7.27
N LEU A 611 25.94 24.69 6.15
CA LEU A 611 25.75 25.13 4.76
C LEU A 611 25.62 23.84 3.92
N ASN A 612 24.73 23.70 2.93
CA ASN A 612 24.01 24.71 2.16
C ASN A 612 22.53 24.33 1.96
N SER A 613 21.64 25.31 1.94
CA SER A 613 20.46 25.31 1.07
C SER A 613 20.01 26.75 0.80
N LEU A 614 19.73 27.05 -0.46
CA LEU A 614 19.11 28.27 -1.00
C LEU A 614 18.22 27.76 -2.16
N ASP A 615 17.02 28.28 -2.43
CA ASP A 615 16.59 29.67 -2.32
C ASP A 615 15.13 29.78 -1.84
N SER A 616 14.65 30.98 -1.48
CA SER A 616 13.25 31.25 -1.11
C SER A 616 12.92 32.74 -1.16
N THR A 617 11.89 33.13 -1.94
CA THR A 617 11.35 34.49 -1.96
C THR A 617 9.88 34.51 -1.55
N ALA A 618 9.59 35.17 -0.43
CA ALA A 618 8.33 35.14 0.28
C ALA A 618 7.17 35.91 -0.38
N SER A 619 5.96 35.66 0.13
CA SER A 619 5.01 36.72 0.44
C SER A 619 4.26 36.39 1.73
N SER A 620 3.91 37.40 2.54
CA SER A 620 3.18 37.23 3.80
C SER A 620 1.81 37.90 3.73
N GLY A 621 0.76 37.17 4.08
CA GLY A 621 -0.61 37.65 4.17
C GLY A 621 -1.35 36.95 5.32
N ILE A 622 -2.16 37.68 6.07
CA ILE A 622 -2.80 37.20 7.31
C ILE A 622 -4.23 36.74 7.02
N GLY A 623 -4.60 35.56 7.53
CA GLY A 623 -6.00 35.22 7.84
C GLY A 623 -6.71 34.23 6.91
N SER A 624 -6.32 32.95 6.94
CA SER A 624 -7.22 31.81 6.64
C SER A 624 -6.66 30.51 7.24
N TYR A 625 -7.52 29.65 7.77
CA TYR A 625 -7.15 28.33 8.31
C TYR A 625 -7.22 27.27 7.21
N SER A 626 -6.25 27.24 6.30
CA SER A 626 -6.29 26.33 5.13
C SER A 626 -4.90 25.88 4.66
N THR A 627 -4.48 24.72 5.18
CA THR A 627 -3.72 23.66 4.49
C THR A 627 -2.66 24.08 3.45
N GLN A 628 -1.62 24.80 3.88
CA GLN A 628 -0.31 24.81 3.18
C GLN A 628 0.84 24.77 4.19
N MET A 629 1.41 23.58 4.42
CA MET A 629 2.66 23.40 5.17
C MET A 629 3.63 22.51 4.40
N SER A 630 4.78 23.07 4.02
CA SER A 630 5.81 22.38 3.27
C SER A 630 6.81 21.66 4.19
N GLY A 631 6.48 20.41 4.56
CA GLY A 631 7.47 19.34 4.78
C GLY A 631 8.63 19.57 5.77
N THR A 632 8.51 20.47 6.74
CA THR A 632 9.52 20.60 7.82
C THR A 632 9.28 19.54 8.90
N ASP A 633 10.17 18.55 8.98
CA ASP A 633 10.13 17.56 10.05
C ASP A 633 10.44 18.22 11.41
N ASN A 634 9.43 18.38 12.27
CA ASN A 634 9.55 19.07 13.55
C ASN A 634 8.89 18.25 14.69
N PRO A 635 9.68 17.60 15.57
CA PRO A 635 9.19 16.78 16.67
C PRO A 635 8.21 17.49 17.62
N GLU A 636 8.48 18.74 17.99
CA GLU A 636 7.59 19.49 18.90
C GLU A 636 6.22 19.73 18.25
N GLN A 637 6.19 19.97 16.94
CA GLN A 637 4.93 20.15 16.21
C GLN A 637 4.16 18.83 16.09
N PHE A 638 4.82 17.70 15.86
CA PHE A 638 4.15 16.40 15.77
C PHE A 638 3.68 15.88 17.15
N GLU A 639 4.38 16.16 18.26
CA GLU A 639 3.88 15.88 19.62
C GLU A 639 2.63 16.73 19.93
N VAL A 640 2.60 18.01 19.51
CA VAL A 640 1.41 18.87 19.61
C VAL A 640 0.26 18.38 18.74
N LEU A 641 0.50 17.97 17.49
CA LEU A 641 -0.54 17.45 16.60
C LEU A 641 -1.15 16.14 17.11
N LYS A 642 -0.34 15.20 17.63
CA LYS A 642 -0.86 13.98 18.28
C LYS A 642 -1.68 14.33 19.54
N GLN A 643 -1.24 15.29 20.37
CA GLN A 643 -2.01 15.74 21.53
C GLN A 643 -3.36 16.36 21.13
N GLN A 644 -3.39 17.20 20.09
CA GLN A 644 -4.63 17.76 19.53
C GLN A 644 -5.56 16.64 19.02
N LYS A 645 -5.00 15.64 18.35
CA LYS A 645 -5.74 14.47 17.85
C LYS A 645 -6.35 13.65 18.99
N GLU A 646 -5.60 13.34 20.03
CA GLU A 646 -6.09 12.61 21.22
C GLU A 646 -7.26 13.34 21.90
N ILE A 647 -7.20 14.67 21.97
CA ILE A 647 -8.30 15.51 22.47
C ILE A 647 -9.52 15.43 21.53
N ILE A 648 -9.32 15.57 20.22
CA ILE A 648 -10.42 15.48 19.23
C ILE A 648 -11.09 14.10 19.30
N GLU A 649 -10.30 13.03 19.33
CA GLU A 649 -10.76 11.64 19.43
C GLU A 649 -11.49 11.39 20.76
N GLN A 650 -10.97 11.86 21.90
CA GLN A 650 -11.69 11.79 23.19
C GLN A 650 -13.01 12.59 23.17
N GLY A 651 -13.06 13.73 22.49
CA GLY A 651 -14.26 14.54 22.34
C GLY A 651 -15.34 13.89 21.47
N ILE A 652 -14.95 13.25 20.37
CA ILE A 652 -15.82 12.41 19.51
C ILE A 652 -16.34 11.21 20.29
N ASP A 653 -15.47 10.53 21.02
CA ASP A 653 -15.80 9.34 21.80
C ASP A 653 -16.70 9.70 23.01
N LEU A 654 -16.62 10.93 23.52
CA LEU A 654 -17.57 11.54 24.45
C LEU A 654 -18.88 11.97 23.78
N PHE A 655 -18.86 12.49 22.54
CA PHE A 655 -20.05 12.87 21.77
C PHE A 655 -20.91 11.65 21.45
N ASN A 656 -20.31 10.61 20.89
CA ASN A 656 -20.98 9.35 20.52
C ASN A 656 -21.61 8.65 21.75
N LYS A 657 -21.16 8.96 22.97
CA LYS A 657 -21.77 8.49 24.23
C LYS A 657 -22.78 9.49 24.81
N LYS A 658 -22.50 10.80 24.74
CA LYS A 658 -23.32 11.92 25.25
C LYS A 658 -23.01 13.23 24.49
N PRO A 659 -23.75 13.59 23.42
CA PRO A 659 -23.41 14.70 22.51
C PRO A 659 -23.05 16.03 23.18
N LYS A 660 -23.90 16.51 24.10
CA LYS A 660 -23.67 17.77 24.85
C LYS A 660 -22.35 17.77 25.65
N ARG A 661 -21.89 16.61 26.13
CA ARG A 661 -20.62 16.49 26.88
C ARG A 661 -19.40 16.44 25.96
N GLY A 662 -19.52 15.84 24.78
CA GLY A 662 -18.47 15.86 23.75
C GLY A 662 -18.20 17.28 23.25
N ILE A 663 -19.26 18.01 22.88
CA ILE A 663 -19.19 19.42 22.47
C ILE A 663 -18.56 20.28 23.59
N GLN A 664 -19.08 20.18 24.82
CA GLN A 664 -18.53 20.95 25.96
C GLN A 664 -17.04 20.67 26.17
N TYR A 665 -16.62 19.41 26.14
CA TYR A 665 -15.22 19.04 26.31
C TYR A 665 -14.33 19.62 25.19
N LEU A 666 -14.76 19.52 23.92
CA LEU A 666 -14.01 20.08 22.78
C LEU A 666 -13.89 21.62 22.88
N GLN A 667 -14.94 22.29 23.37
CA GLN A 667 -14.95 23.73 23.63
C GLN A 667 -14.03 24.12 24.81
N GLU A 668 -14.04 23.36 25.91
CA GLU A 668 -13.16 23.55 27.06
C GLU A 668 -11.68 23.34 26.72
N GLN A 669 -11.36 22.48 25.74
CA GLN A 669 -10.02 22.28 25.21
C GLN A 669 -9.66 23.20 24.03
N GLY A 670 -10.59 24.06 23.56
CA GLY A 670 -10.36 24.99 22.45
C GLY A 670 -10.29 24.36 21.06
N MET A 671 -10.72 23.11 20.90
CA MET A 671 -10.76 22.38 19.61
C MET A 671 -12.07 22.58 18.83
N LEU A 672 -13.09 23.17 19.47
CA LEU A 672 -14.38 23.49 18.86
C LEU A 672 -14.83 24.88 19.33
N GLY A 673 -15.38 25.68 18.42
CA GLY A 673 -15.93 27.00 18.74
C GLY A 673 -17.25 26.93 19.50
N THR A 674 -17.67 28.06 20.08
CA THR A 674 -18.87 28.15 20.93
C THR A 674 -20.12 28.65 20.18
N THR A 675 -20.00 28.99 18.89
CA THR A 675 -21.15 29.44 18.10
C THR A 675 -21.97 28.25 17.58
N PRO A 676 -23.27 28.43 17.30
CA PRO A 676 -24.08 27.42 16.61
C PRO A 676 -23.49 27.00 15.27
N GLU A 677 -22.86 27.94 14.55
CA GLU A 677 -22.25 27.77 13.24
C GLU A 677 -20.99 26.88 13.30
N ASP A 678 -20.13 27.05 14.31
CA ASP A 678 -18.94 26.20 14.54
C ASP A 678 -19.35 24.73 14.77
N ILE A 679 -20.40 24.52 15.58
CA ILE A 679 -20.90 23.18 15.90
C ILE A 679 -21.57 22.57 14.67
N ALA A 680 -22.38 23.34 13.94
CA ALA A 680 -22.98 22.90 12.68
C ALA A 680 -21.92 22.44 11.67
N GLN A 681 -20.82 23.20 11.53
CA GLN A 681 -19.71 22.84 10.66
C GLN A 681 -19.00 21.56 11.14
N PHE A 682 -18.76 21.41 12.45
CA PHE A 682 -18.20 20.17 13.03
C PHE A 682 -19.08 18.93 12.77
N LEU A 683 -20.40 19.07 12.90
CA LEU A 683 -21.37 17.99 12.62
C LEU A 683 -21.44 17.61 11.13
N HIS A 684 -21.01 18.50 10.21
CA HIS A 684 -20.87 18.21 8.78
C HIS A 684 -19.50 17.60 8.43
N GLN A 685 -18.42 18.06 9.08
CA GLN A 685 -17.04 17.70 8.71
C GLN A 685 -16.55 16.39 9.36
N GLU A 686 -16.97 16.08 10.60
CA GLU A 686 -16.42 14.93 11.33
C GLU A 686 -17.16 13.62 10.98
N GLU A 687 -16.61 12.86 10.03
CA GLU A 687 -17.21 11.59 9.59
C GLU A 687 -17.36 10.55 10.71
N ARG A 688 -16.53 10.60 11.77
CA ARG A 688 -16.48 9.64 12.90
C ARG A 688 -17.62 9.79 13.92
N LEU A 689 -18.51 10.78 13.76
CA LEU A 689 -19.70 10.91 14.60
C LEU A 689 -20.75 9.83 14.27
N ASP A 690 -21.38 9.25 15.29
CA ASP A 690 -22.54 8.37 15.13
C ASP A 690 -23.72 9.17 14.56
N SER A 691 -24.14 8.82 13.34
CA SER A 691 -25.25 9.47 12.63
C SER A 691 -26.56 9.49 13.42
N THR A 692 -26.76 8.52 14.31
CA THR A 692 -27.89 8.45 15.25
C THR A 692 -27.78 9.56 16.31
N GLN A 693 -26.59 9.75 16.88
CA GLN A 693 -26.34 10.73 17.93
C GLN A 693 -26.32 12.16 17.39
N VAL A 694 -25.88 12.37 16.14
CA VAL A 694 -26.03 13.64 15.42
C VAL A 694 -27.51 13.97 15.23
N GLY A 695 -28.31 13.02 14.72
CA GLY A 695 -29.74 13.22 14.49
C GLY A 695 -30.53 13.50 15.77
N GLU A 696 -30.27 12.75 16.83
CA GLU A 696 -30.88 12.97 18.15
C GLU A 696 -30.47 14.31 18.79
N PHE A 697 -29.26 14.81 18.52
CA PHE A 697 -28.80 16.13 18.98
C PHE A 697 -29.45 17.28 18.19
N LEU A 698 -29.44 17.23 16.86
CA LEU A 698 -30.14 18.22 16.01
C LEU A 698 -31.65 18.21 16.29
N GLY A 699 -32.19 17.04 16.63
CA GLY A 699 -33.57 16.83 17.02
C GLY A 699 -33.94 17.26 18.44
N ASP A 700 -33.03 17.67 19.33
CA ASP A 700 -33.40 18.03 20.71
C ASP A 700 -34.26 19.34 20.76
N ASN A 701 -35.16 19.45 21.74
CA ASN A 701 -36.10 20.55 21.90
C ASN A 701 -35.47 21.78 22.62
N ASP A 702 -34.28 21.60 23.20
CA ASP A 702 -33.48 22.65 23.82
C ASP A 702 -33.22 23.84 22.87
N LYS A 703 -33.12 25.06 23.41
CA LYS A 703 -32.97 26.29 22.63
C LYS A 703 -31.68 26.28 21.81
N PHE A 704 -30.57 25.90 22.47
CA PHE A 704 -29.25 25.85 21.82
C PHE A 704 -29.22 24.82 20.70
N ASN A 705 -29.82 23.64 20.92
CA ASN A 705 -29.92 22.59 19.90
C ASN A 705 -30.70 23.02 18.65
N LYS A 706 -31.76 23.81 18.82
CA LYS A 706 -32.48 24.42 17.68
C LYS A 706 -31.64 25.44 16.93
N GLU A 707 -30.85 26.24 17.64
CA GLU A 707 -29.94 27.23 17.04
C GLU A 707 -28.84 26.52 16.22
N VAL A 708 -28.23 25.45 16.74
CA VAL A 708 -27.31 24.60 15.96
C VAL A 708 -28.03 23.93 14.77
N MET A 709 -29.24 23.42 14.96
CA MET A 709 -29.99 22.75 13.88
C MET A 709 -30.34 23.72 12.75
N TYR A 710 -30.71 24.96 13.06
CA TYR A 710 -30.92 25.98 12.02
C TYR A 710 -29.62 26.28 11.25
N ALA A 711 -28.50 26.51 11.95
CA ALA A 711 -27.20 26.71 11.31
C ALA A 711 -26.76 25.51 10.46
N TYR A 712 -27.01 24.28 10.91
CA TYR A 712 -26.71 23.04 10.20
C TYR A 712 -27.49 22.90 8.89
N VAL A 713 -28.78 23.23 8.89
CA VAL A 713 -29.61 23.22 7.68
C VAL A 713 -29.25 24.39 6.75
N ASP A 714 -28.95 25.56 7.30
CA ASP A 714 -28.62 26.76 6.53
C ASP A 714 -27.23 26.70 5.87
N GLN A 715 -26.35 25.79 6.32
CA GLN A 715 -25.10 25.47 5.63
C GLN A 715 -25.30 24.61 4.37
N HIS A 716 -26.47 24.00 4.15
CA HIS A 716 -26.79 23.37 2.86
C HIS A 716 -27.18 24.41 1.80
N ASP A 717 -26.72 24.17 0.57
CA ASP A 717 -27.20 24.82 -0.65
C ASP A 717 -28.08 23.86 -1.46
N PHE A 718 -29.37 24.18 -1.56
CA PHE A 718 -30.35 23.45 -2.37
C PHE A 718 -30.68 24.15 -3.70
N SER A 719 -29.93 25.19 -4.08
CA SER A 719 -30.19 25.99 -5.29
C SER A 719 -30.13 25.12 -6.55
N GLY A 720 -31.21 25.10 -7.32
CA GLY A 720 -31.29 24.35 -8.58
C GLY A 720 -31.30 22.82 -8.43
N LYS A 721 -31.39 22.29 -7.21
CA LYS A 721 -31.61 20.86 -6.96
C LYS A 721 -33.11 20.57 -6.97
N ASP A 722 -33.51 19.41 -7.49
CA ASP A 722 -34.88 18.94 -7.28
C ASP A 722 -35.12 18.57 -5.80
N PHE A 723 -36.39 18.45 -5.43
CA PHE A 723 -36.81 18.22 -4.05
C PHE A 723 -36.34 16.89 -3.46
N VAL A 724 -36.21 15.84 -4.27
CA VAL A 724 -35.76 14.52 -3.80
C VAL A 724 -34.26 14.50 -3.64
N SER A 725 -33.49 15.06 -4.60
CA SER A 725 -32.04 15.24 -4.47
C SER A 725 -31.66 16.11 -3.27
N ALA A 726 -32.41 17.19 -3.01
CA ALA A 726 -32.22 18.02 -1.82
C ALA A 726 -32.51 17.25 -0.52
N LEU A 727 -33.62 16.49 -0.47
CA LEU A 727 -33.98 15.68 0.70
C LEU A 727 -32.99 14.54 0.94
N ARG A 728 -32.45 13.92 -0.13
CA ARG A 728 -31.36 12.93 -0.04
C ARG A 728 -30.11 13.55 0.60
N MET A 729 -29.65 14.70 0.09
CA MET A 729 -28.49 15.42 0.60
C MET A 729 -28.65 15.85 2.06
N PHE A 730 -29.86 16.27 2.47
CA PHE A 730 -30.13 16.61 3.87
C PHE A 730 -30.08 15.39 4.80
N LEU A 731 -30.61 14.24 4.36
CA LEU A 731 -30.65 13.00 5.14
C LEU A 731 -29.36 12.16 5.04
N GLU A 732 -28.33 12.65 4.34
CA GLU A 732 -27.02 12.00 4.20
C GLU A 732 -26.10 12.26 5.41
N GLY A 733 -26.29 13.36 6.14
CA GLY A 733 -25.44 13.70 7.29
C GLY A 733 -25.75 12.90 8.58
N PHE A 734 -27.02 12.52 8.79
CA PHE A 734 -27.49 11.96 10.05
C PHE A 734 -28.62 10.93 9.84
N ARG A 735 -28.97 10.20 10.90
CA ARG A 735 -30.09 9.25 10.94
C ARG A 735 -31.29 9.90 11.62
N LEU A 736 -32.48 9.76 11.02
CA LEU A 736 -33.71 10.36 11.58
C LEU A 736 -34.01 9.82 13.00
N PRO A 737 -34.28 10.72 13.98
CA PRO A 737 -34.71 10.35 15.33
C PRO A 737 -35.95 9.45 15.39
N GLY A 738 -36.09 8.68 16.47
CA GLY A 738 -37.27 7.84 16.70
C GLY A 738 -38.52 8.60 17.15
N GLU A 739 -38.37 9.83 17.65
CA GLU A 739 -39.46 10.64 18.19
C GLU A 739 -40.05 11.58 17.13
N ALA A 740 -41.37 11.51 16.92
CA ALA A 740 -42.07 12.32 15.92
C ALA A 740 -41.79 13.84 16.06
N GLN A 741 -41.79 14.38 17.29
CA GLN A 741 -41.52 15.80 17.58
C GLN A 741 -40.08 16.26 17.28
N LYS A 742 -39.17 15.33 16.96
CA LYS A 742 -37.79 15.62 16.53
C LYS A 742 -37.68 15.63 15.01
N ILE A 743 -38.30 14.65 14.34
CA ILE A 743 -38.44 14.61 12.88
C ILE A 743 -39.17 15.88 12.38
N ASP A 744 -40.24 16.27 13.07
CA ASP A 744 -41.12 17.41 12.78
C ASP A 744 -40.32 18.70 12.48
N ARG A 745 -39.50 19.13 13.43
CA ARG A 745 -38.68 20.36 13.34
C ARG A 745 -37.54 20.27 12.31
N LEU A 746 -37.03 19.06 12.05
CA LEU A 746 -36.03 18.84 11.00
C LEU A 746 -36.67 18.98 9.61
N MET A 747 -37.88 18.45 9.43
CA MET A 747 -38.64 18.60 8.17
C MET A 747 -39.14 20.03 7.96
N GLU A 748 -39.58 20.71 9.03
CA GLU A 748 -40.02 22.11 8.99
C GLU A 748 -38.90 23.04 8.51
N LYS A 749 -37.70 22.95 9.13
CA LYS A 749 -36.55 23.77 8.73
C LYS A 749 -36.02 23.40 7.33
N PHE A 750 -36.01 22.11 6.96
CA PHE A 750 -35.66 21.68 5.61
C PHE A 750 -36.61 22.27 4.55
N ALA A 751 -37.92 22.20 4.79
CA ALA A 751 -38.93 22.72 3.87
C ALA A 751 -38.83 24.25 3.69
N ALA A 752 -38.60 24.99 4.77
CA ALA A 752 -38.31 26.43 4.71
C ALA A 752 -37.05 26.69 3.88
N ARG A 753 -35.93 26.01 4.20
CA ARG A 753 -34.64 26.20 3.52
C ARG A 753 -34.67 25.86 2.04
N TYR A 754 -35.38 24.81 1.63
CA TYR A 754 -35.53 24.45 0.22
C TYR A 754 -36.19 25.57 -0.59
N LEU A 755 -37.23 26.22 -0.04
CA LEU A 755 -37.90 27.35 -0.68
C LEU A 755 -37.07 28.64 -0.64
N GLU A 756 -36.30 28.88 0.44
CA GLU A 756 -35.33 29.99 0.51
C GLU A 756 -34.27 29.90 -0.61
N CYS A 757 -33.78 28.70 -0.93
CA CYS A 757 -32.85 28.49 -2.05
C CYS A 757 -33.52 28.58 -3.43
N ASN A 758 -34.81 28.24 -3.54
CA ASN A 758 -35.51 28.07 -4.81
C ASN A 758 -36.68 29.05 -5.01
N GLN A 759 -36.55 30.30 -4.54
CA GLN A 759 -37.59 31.36 -4.58
C GLN A 759 -38.17 31.67 -5.98
N GLY A 760 -37.49 31.26 -7.06
CA GLY A 760 -38.00 31.36 -8.44
C GLY A 760 -38.98 30.25 -8.86
N GLN A 761 -39.18 29.21 -8.05
CA GLN A 761 -39.95 28.02 -8.41
C GLN A 761 -41.42 28.11 -7.94
N THR A 762 -42.35 28.28 -8.87
CA THR A 762 -43.80 28.42 -8.59
C THR A 762 -44.53 27.09 -8.33
N LEU A 763 -43.82 26.04 -7.93
CA LEU A 763 -44.36 24.68 -7.79
C LEU A 763 -45.06 24.46 -6.43
N PHE A 764 -44.47 25.03 -5.38
CA PHE A 764 -44.96 25.00 -4.00
C PHE A 764 -45.60 26.35 -3.67
N ALA A 765 -46.79 26.35 -3.07
CA ALA A 765 -47.46 27.57 -2.62
C ALA A 765 -46.92 28.06 -1.25
N SER A 766 -46.50 27.12 -0.40
CA SER A 766 -46.16 27.34 1.01
C SER A 766 -45.06 26.37 1.48
N ALA A 767 -44.35 26.73 2.56
CA ALA A 767 -43.40 25.82 3.23
C ALA A 767 -44.13 24.55 3.73
N ASP A 768 -45.36 24.71 4.22
CA ASP A 768 -46.27 23.62 4.62
C ASP A 768 -46.44 22.58 3.50
N THR A 769 -46.56 23.02 2.24
CA THR A 769 -46.65 22.12 1.06
C THR A 769 -45.40 21.24 0.95
N ALA A 770 -44.21 21.84 1.06
CA ALA A 770 -42.94 21.14 0.98
C ALA A 770 -42.73 20.22 2.20
N TYR A 771 -43.08 20.67 3.39
CA TYR A 771 -43.05 19.89 4.64
C TYR A 771 -43.92 18.63 4.56
N VAL A 772 -45.16 18.74 4.09
CA VAL A 772 -46.06 17.58 3.90
C VAL A 772 -45.50 16.64 2.83
N LEU A 773 -44.94 17.17 1.73
CA LEU A 773 -44.34 16.34 0.69
C LEU A 773 -43.11 15.57 1.21
N ALA A 774 -42.22 16.19 1.99
CA ALA A 774 -41.06 15.53 2.59
C ALA A 774 -41.48 14.36 3.50
N TYR A 775 -42.48 14.58 4.36
CA TYR A 775 -43.09 13.52 5.17
C TYR A 775 -43.67 12.38 4.32
N SER A 776 -44.37 12.70 3.24
CA SER A 776 -44.94 11.70 2.33
C SER A 776 -43.85 10.85 1.64
N ILE A 777 -42.69 11.45 1.31
CA ILE A 777 -41.54 10.79 0.67
C ILE A 777 -40.81 9.87 1.65
N ILE A 778 -40.63 10.28 2.92
CA ILE A 778 -40.04 9.44 3.97
C ILE A 778 -40.93 8.23 4.26
N MET A 779 -42.25 8.45 4.33
CA MET A 779 -43.23 7.37 4.49
C MET A 779 -43.24 6.43 3.27
N LEU A 780 -43.25 6.96 2.05
CA LEU A 780 -43.14 6.17 0.81
C LEU A 780 -41.84 5.35 0.76
N THR A 781 -40.71 5.93 1.17
CA THR A 781 -39.43 5.22 1.22
C THR A 781 -39.50 4.03 2.19
N THR A 782 -40.13 4.22 3.35
CA THR A 782 -40.31 3.15 4.34
C THR A 782 -41.25 2.06 3.84
N ASP A 783 -42.36 2.45 3.20
CA ASP A 783 -43.34 1.54 2.61
C ASP A 783 -42.75 0.69 1.47
N LEU A 784 -42.10 1.34 0.49
CA LEU A 784 -41.57 0.66 -0.69
C LEU A 784 -40.35 -0.23 -0.38
N HIS A 785 -39.53 0.09 0.64
CA HIS A 785 -38.26 -0.59 0.88
C HIS A 785 -38.17 -1.39 2.19
N SER A 786 -39.18 -1.35 3.08
CA SER A 786 -39.18 -2.19 4.28
C SER A 786 -39.67 -3.63 3.97
N PRO A 787 -38.92 -4.69 4.33
CA PRO A 787 -39.38 -6.07 4.17
C PRO A 787 -40.54 -6.44 5.12
N GLN A 788 -40.88 -5.58 6.08
CA GLN A 788 -42.03 -5.77 6.97
C GLN A 788 -43.36 -5.35 6.31
N VAL A 789 -43.31 -4.51 5.27
CA VAL A 789 -44.49 -3.99 4.57
C VAL A 789 -44.88 -4.93 3.44
N LYS A 790 -45.91 -5.75 3.69
CA LYS A 790 -46.39 -6.78 2.76
C LYS A 790 -47.22 -6.22 1.59
N ASN A 791 -48.00 -5.17 1.87
CA ASN A 791 -48.87 -4.50 0.89
C ASN A 791 -48.32 -3.09 0.69
N LYS A 792 -47.59 -2.89 -0.40
CA LYS A 792 -46.95 -1.60 -0.72
C LYS A 792 -47.93 -0.64 -1.38
N MET A 793 -47.81 0.63 -1.05
CA MET A 793 -48.58 1.73 -1.63
C MET A 793 -48.28 1.87 -3.12
N THR A 794 -49.31 1.87 -3.96
CA THR A 794 -49.14 2.07 -5.42
C THR A 794 -48.93 3.55 -5.77
N LYS A 795 -48.48 3.84 -6.99
CA LYS A 795 -48.30 5.22 -7.49
C LYS A 795 -49.60 6.02 -7.41
N GLU A 796 -50.72 5.43 -7.81
CA GLU A 796 -52.04 6.04 -7.84
C GLU A 796 -52.54 6.32 -6.42
N GLN A 797 -52.19 5.45 -5.46
CA GLN A 797 -52.47 5.65 -4.04
C GLN A 797 -51.60 6.79 -3.46
N TYR A 798 -50.31 6.85 -3.80
CA TYR A 798 -49.40 7.93 -3.38
C TYR A 798 -49.83 9.29 -3.95
N ILE A 799 -50.23 9.36 -5.23
CA ILE A 799 -50.80 10.57 -5.84
C ILE A 799 -52.09 10.97 -5.12
N LYS A 800 -53.01 10.03 -4.89
CA LYS A 800 -54.27 10.28 -4.20
C LYS A 800 -54.09 10.76 -2.75
N MET A 801 -53.07 10.26 -2.06
CA MET A 801 -52.71 10.64 -0.70
C MET A 801 -52.19 12.08 -0.62
N ASN A 802 -51.48 12.55 -1.66
CA ASN A 802 -50.91 13.90 -1.75
C ASN A 802 -51.86 14.92 -2.42
N ARG A 803 -53.17 14.65 -2.48
CA ARG A 803 -54.16 15.61 -3.00
C ARG A 803 -54.47 16.73 -2.02
N GLY A 804 -54.65 17.93 -2.52
CA GLY A 804 -54.96 19.14 -1.74
C GLY A 804 -53.82 19.74 -0.92
N ILE A 805 -52.61 19.17 -0.93
CA ILE A 805 -51.51 19.59 -0.05
C ILE A 805 -50.88 20.95 -0.44
N ASN A 806 -51.15 21.45 -1.65
CA ASN A 806 -50.59 22.69 -2.18
C ASN A 806 -51.57 23.86 -1.99
N ASP A 807 -51.76 24.30 -0.75
CA ASP A 807 -52.76 25.28 -0.33
C ASP A 807 -54.18 24.96 -0.86
N SER A 808 -54.68 23.75 -0.55
CA SER A 808 -55.95 23.19 -1.06
C SER A 808 -56.00 22.90 -2.57
N LYS A 809 -54.85 22.92 -3.26
CA LYS A 809 -54.69 22.45 -4.65
C LYS A 809 -53.85 21.17 -4.69
N ASP A 810 -53.93 20.46 -5.81
CA ASP A 810 -53.05 19.32 -6.09
C ASP A 810 -51.67 19.80 -6.60
N LEU A 811 -50.60 19.06 -6.28
CA LEU A 811 -49.34 19.14 -7.04
C LEU A 811 -49.51 18.45 -8.40
N PRO A 812 -48.71 18.78 -9.43
CA PRO A 812 -48.79 18.12 -10.74
C PRO A 812 -48.65 16.59 -10.63
N GLU A 813 -49.57 15.86 -11.24
CA GLU A 813 -49.62 14.40 -11.19
C GLU A 813 -48.36 13.75 -11.81
N GLU A 814 -47.78 14.39 -12.83
CA GLU A 814 -46.50 14.01 -13.44
C GLU A 814 -45.33 14.15 -12.46
N TYR A 815 -45.33 15.20 -11.62
CA TYR A 815 -44.28 15.45 -10.62
C TYR A 815 -44.34 14.44 -9.48
N LEU A 816 -45.54 14.17 -8.94
CA LEU A 816 -45.75 13.10 -7.95
C LEU A 816 -45.44 11.70 -8.53
N SER A 817 -45.71 11.48 -9.83
CA SER A 817 -45.35 10.25 -10.54
C SER A 817 -43.83 10.08 -10.70
N ALA A 818 -43.10 11.15 -10.96
CA ALA A 818 -41.65 11.16 -11.06
C ALA A 818 -41.01 10.85 -9.69
N ILE A 819 -41.45 11.53 -8.63
CA ILE A 819 -41.02 11.25 -7.25
C ILE A 819 -41.25 9.78 -6.89
N TYR A 820 -42.44 9.23 -7.17
CA TYR A 820 -42.72 7.82 -6.90
C TYR A 820 -41.76 6.88 -7.66
N ASN A 821 -41.53 7.13 -8.95
CA ASN A 821 -40.61 6.33 -9.77
C ASN A 821 -39.18 6.37 -9.20
N GLU A 822 -38.69 7.54 -8.82
CA GLU A 822 -37.32 7.73 -8.34
C GLU A 822 -37.11 7.09 -6.96
N ILE A 823 -38.06 7.25 -6.04
CA ILE A 823 -38.03 6.59 -4.72
C ILE A 823 -38.14 5.06 -4.88
N ALA A 824 -38.97 4.56 -5.81
CA ALA A 824 -39.07 3.14 -6.10
C ALA A 824 -37.75 2.57 -6.67
N GLY A 825 -37.10 3.27 -7.59
CA GLY A 825 -35.83 2.85 -8.19
C GLY A 825 -34.60 3.01 -7.29
N LYS A 826 -34.58 4.05 -6.43
CA LYS A 826 -33.47 4.36 -5.52
C LYS A 826 -34.01 4.78 -4.15
N LYS A 827 -34.00 3.86 -3.18
CA LYS A 827 -34.25 4.13 -1.75
C LYS A 827 -33.49 5.39 -1.29
N ILE A 828 -34.08 6.22 -0.41
CA ILE A 828 -33.29 7.23 0.32
C ILE A 828 -32.42 6.49 1.33
N SER A 829 -31.09 6.53 1.12
CA SER A 829 -30.14 6.05 2.09
C SER A 829 -29.89 7.16 3.11
N MET A 830 -30.11 6.85 4.39
CA MET A 830 -29.50 7.62 5.48
C MET A 830 -28.07 7.11 5.68
N LYS A 831 -27.21 7.86 6.38
CA LYS A 831 -25.84 7.42 6.70
C LYS A 831 -25.86 6.11 7.49
N GLU A 832 -25.57 4.99 6.81
CA GLU A 832 -25.45 3.69 7.45
C GLU A 832 -24.34 3.76 8.50
N THR A 833 -24.57 3.14 9.66
CA THR A 833 -23.59 3.12 10.75
C THR A 833 -22.42 2.24 10.32
N LYS A 834 -21.38 2.83 9.72
CA LYS A 834 -20.03 2.27 9.73
C LYS A 834 -19.67 2.08 11.21
N GLU A 835 -19.67 0.84 11.72
CA GLU A 835 -19.29 0.52 13.11
C GLU A 835 -17.77 0.67 13.30
N LEU A 836 -17.27 1.91 13.17
CA LEU A 836 -15.85 2.27 13.31
C LEU A 836 -15.35 2.15 14.75
N THR A 837 -16.25 2.19 15.74
CA THR A 837 -16.00 1.66 17.07
C THR A 837 -16.40 0.18 17.12
N ILE A 838 -15.42 -0.71 17.14
CA ILE A 838 -15.59 -2.16 17.30
C ILE A 838 -16.50 -2.44 18.53
N PRO A 839 -17.72 -2.98 18.36
CA PRO A 839 -18.59 -3.28 19.48
C PRO A 839 -18.09 -4.53 20.19
N THR A 840 -17.28 -4.35 21.25
CA THR A 840 -16.75 -5.45 22.10
C THR A 840 -17.83 -6.26 22.85
N LYS A 841 -19.12 -6.02 22.56
CA LYS A 841 -20.31 -6.68 23.14
C LYS A 841 -21.46 -6.81 22.14
N SER A 842 -21.29 -7.63 21.10
CA SER A 842 -22.41 -8.25 20.37
C SER A 842 -22.40 -9.78 20.58
N SER A 843 -23.50 -10.46 20.23
CA SER A 843 -23.83 -11.80 20.73
C SER A 843 -22.80 -12.89 20.38
N LYS A 844 -22.35 -13.66 21.38
CA LYS A 844 -21.51 -14.85 21.18
C LYS A 844 -22.29 -16.00 20.52
N GLN A 845 -22.49 -15.94 19.20
CA GLN A 845 -22.89 -17.12 18.43
C GLN A 845 -21.66 -18.01 18.16
N SER A 846 -21.57 -19.11 18.91
CA SER A 846 -20.62 -20.19 18.62
C SER A 846 -20.86 -20.74 17.21
N VAL A 847 -19.87 -20.61 16.34
CA VAL A 847 -19.95 -21.09 14.95
C VAL A 847 -19.79 -22.60 14.94
N ALA A 848 -20.91 -23.32 15.00
CA ALA A 848 -20.99 -24.76 15.25
C ALA A 848 -20.38 -25.69 14.16
N SER A 849 -19.75 -25.14 13.12
CA SER A 849 -19.05 -25.92 12.10
C SER A 849 -17.95 -25.14 11.40
N GLU A 850 -16.80 -25.78 11.19
CA GLU A 850 -15.68 -25.30 10.38
C GLU A 850 -16.12 -24.86 8.96
N LYS A 851 -17.08 -25.57 8.36
CA LYS A 851 -17.62 -25.22 7.03
C LYS A 851 -18.40 -23.90 7.06
N GLN A 852 -19.10 -23.61 8.16
CA GLN A 852 -19.84 -22.36 8.35
C GLN A 852 -18.89 -21.19 8.63
N ARG A 853 -17.82 -21.41 9.40
CA ARG A 853 -16.75 -20.39 9.60
C ARG A 853 -16.12 -19.96 8.28
N ARG A 854 -15.75 -20.92 7.42
CA ARG A 854 -15.16 -20.62 6.10
C ARG A 854 -16.11 -19.85 5.19
N LEU A 855 -17.41 -20.13 5.24
CA LEU A 855 -18.42 -19.39 4.46
C LEU A 855 -18.55 -17.94 4.94
N LEU A 856 -18.64 -17.72 6.26
CA LEU A 856 -18.69 -16.37 6.85
C LEU A 856 -17.42 -15.57 6.53
N TYR A 857 -16.24 -16.18 6.74
CA TYR A 857 -14.96 -15.57 6.40
C TYR A 857 -14.86 -15.18 4.91
N ASN A 858 -15.29 -16.04 3.99
CA ASN A 858 -15.27 -15.72 2.57
C ASN A 858 -16.18 -14.52 2.23
N LEU A 859 -17.37 -14.43 2.85
CA LEU A 859 -18.29 -13.29 2.66
C LEU A 859 -17.69 -11.99 3.23
N GLU A 860 -17.08 -12.05 4.41
CA GLU A 860 -16.40 -10.91 5.05
C GLU A 860 -15.18 -10.46 4.24
N MET A 861 -14.39 -11.38 3.67
CA MET A 861 -13.29 -11.03 2.75
C MET A 861 -13.78 -10.47 1.43
N GLU A 862 -14.92 -10.92 0.89
CA GLU A 862 -15.52 -10.33 -0.31
C GLU A 862 -16.05 -8.91 -0.04
N GLN A 863 -16.63 -8.68 1.14
CA GLN A 863 -17.04 -7.34 1.58
C GLN A 863 -15.82 -6.43 1.83
N MET A 864 -14.75 -6.95 2.45
CA MET A 864 -13.47 -6.25 2.57
C MET A 864 -12.89 -5.90 1.19
N ALA A 865 -12.89 -6.83 0.22
CA ALA A 865 -12.43 -6.59 -1.14
C ALA A 865 -13.13 -5.39 -1.78
N LYS A 866 -14.46 -5.31 -1.62
CA LYS A 866 -15.30 -4.23 -2.15
C LYS A 866 -15.01 -2.91 -1.44
N THR A 867 -14.96 -2.89 -0.12
CA THR A 867 -14.68 -1.69 0.69
C THR A 867 -13.27 -1.16 0.43
N ALA A 868 -12.25 -2.01 0.52
CA ALA A 868 -10.86 -1.62 0.27
C ALA A 868 -10.64 -1.16 -1.18
N LYS A 869 -11.29 -1.80 -2.18
CA LYS A 869 -11.28 -1.33 -3.57
C LYS A 869 -11.90 0.06 -3.72
N ALA A 870 -13.11 0.28 -3.21
CA ALA A 870 -13.80 1.56 -3.34
C ALA A 870 -13.03 2.71 -2.67
N LEU A 871 -12.46 2.46 -1.49
CA LEU A 871 -11.58 3.42 -0.81
C LEU A 871 -10.29 3.68 -1.61
N MET A 872 -9.66 2.63 -2.15
CA MET A 872 -8.44 2.78 -2.96
C MET A 872 -8.67 3.58 -4.24
N GLU A 873 -9.80 3.39 -4.90
CA GLU A 873 -10.22 4.16 -6.08
C GLU A 873 -10.49 5.62 -5.72
N ALA A 874 -11.22 5.88 -4.63
CA ALA A 874 -11.49 7.24 -4.15
C ALA A 874 -10.20 8.02 -3.82
N VAL A 875 -9.21 7.38 -3.18
CA VAL A 875 -7.93 8.06 -2.87
C VAL A 875 -6.91 8.03 -4.02
N SER A 876 -7.19 7.36 -5.14
CA SER A 876 -6.23 7.17 -6.24
C SER A 876 -5.84 8.47 -6.96
N HIS A 877 -6.72 9.47 -6.95
CA HIS A 877 -6.46 10.81 -7.50
C HIS A 877 -5.94 11.81 -6.46
N VAL A 878 -5.98 11.47 -5.17
CA VAL A 878 -5.59 12.37 -4.09
C VAL A 878 -4.06 12.45 -3.98
N GLN A 879 -3.55 13.68 -3.88
CA GLN A 879 -2.19 13.96 -3.44
C GLN A 879 -2.22 14.41 -1.99
N ALA A 880 -1.52 13.69 -1.13
CA ALA A 880 -1.32 14.04 0.28
C ALA A 880 0.19 14.10 0.56
N PRO A 881 0.70 15.12 1.26
CA PRO A 881 2.13 15.24 1.55
C PRO A 881 2.58 14.14 2.50
N PHE A 882 3.72 13.53 2.20
CA PHE A 882 4.40 12.54 3.03
C PHE A 882 5.67 13.18 3.63
N THR A 883 5.86 13.05 4.94
CA THR A 883 7.06 13.51 5.65
C THR A 883 7.93 12.30 5.97
N SER A 884 9.14 12.22 5.44
CA SER A 884 10.13 11.26 5.95
C SER A 884 10.75 11.82 7.22
N ALA A 885 10.71 11.03 8.30
CA ALA A 885 11.29 11.42 9.57
C ALA A 885 12.82 11.49 9.47
N THR A 886 13.40 12.47 10.15
CA THR A 886 14.85 12.72 10.20
C THR A 886 15.34 12.99 11.62
N HIS A 887 14.45 13.46 12.50
CA HIS A 887 14.71 13.70 13.91
C HIS A 887 14.55 12.44 14.77
N LEU A 888 15.40 12.30 15.79
CA LEU A 888 15.37 11.15 16.72
C LEU A 888 14.34 11.33 17.84
N GLU A 889 14.00 12.59 18.15
CA GLU A 889 13.15 12.98 19.27
C GLU A 889 11.74 12.37 19.18
N HIS A 890 11.26 12.05 17.96
CA HIS A 890 10.00 11.35 17.69
C HIS A 890 9.82 10.04 18.47
N VAL A 891 10.92 9.32 18.76
CA VAL A 891 10.87 8.04 19.49
C VAL A 891 10.32 8.21 20.91
N ARG A 892 10.49 9.39 21.51
CA ARG A 892 10.04 9.68 22.89
C ARG A 892 8.52 9.65 23.03
N PRO A 893 7.71 10.43 22.27
CA PRO A 893 6.25 10.31 22.32
C PRO A 893 5.75 8.97 21.75
N MET A 894 6.39 8.40 20.71
CA MET A 894 6.03 7.05 20.23
C MET A 894 6.10 5.98 21.33
N PHE A 895 7.17 5.99 22.14
CA PHE A 895 7.32 5.03 23.23
C PHE A 895 6.37 5.30 24.40
N LYS A 896 6.14 6.57 24.77
CA LYS A 896 5.11 6.96 25.75
C LYS A 896 3.71 6.46 25.39
N LEU A 897 3.36 6.48 24.09
CA LEU A 897 2.08 6.02 23.58
C LEU A 897 1.91 4.49 23.67
N ALA A 898 3.03 3.74 23.61
CA ALA A 898 3.02 2.30 23.32
C ALA A 898 3.55 1.39 24.46
N TRP A 899 4.21 1.93 25.49
CA TRP A 899 4.88 1.11 26.51
C TRP A 899 3.96 0.20 27.31
N THR A 900 2.71 0.60 27.59
CA THR A 900 1.76 -0.23 28.34
C THR A 900 1.37 -1.52 27.59
N PRO A 901 0.96 -1.49 26.30
CA PRO A 901 0.85 -2.68 25.45
C PRO A 901 2.11 -3.56 25.42
N PHE A 902 3.31 -2.98 25.30
CA PHE A 902 4.57 -3.73 25.30
C PHE A 902 4.80 -4.44 26.64
N LEU A 903 4.67 -3.72 27.77
CA LEU A 903 4.84 -4.26 29.11
C LEU A 903 3.83 -5.39 29.42
N ALA A 904 2.58 -5.23 29.00
CA ALA A 904 1.54 -6.25 29.14
C ALA A 904 1.90 -7.53 28.37
N ALA A 905 2.30 -7.41 27.10
CA ALA A 905 2.69 -8.54 26.27
C ALA A 905 3.85 -9.34 26.89
N PHE A 906 4.93 -8.67 27.28
CA PHE A 906 6.11 -9.34 27.84
C PHE A 906 5.87 -9.91 29.23
N SER A 907 5.05 -9.25 30.06
CA SER A 907 4.70 -9.74 31.40
C SER A 907 3.80 -10.98 31.35
N VAL A 908 2.78 -11.00 30.48
CA VAL A 908 1.93 -12.17 30.24
C VAL A 908 2.71 -13.30 29.56
N GLY A 909 3.71 -12.97 28.74
CA GLY A 909 4.71 -13.90 28.22
C GLY A 909 5.49 -14.62 29.33
N LEU A 910 6.14 -13.87 30.22
CA LEU A 910 6.96 -14.44 31.30
C LEU A 910 6.13 -15.13 32.40
N GLN A 911 4.91 -14.66 32.66
CA GLN A 911 4.03 -15.26 33.66
C GLN A 911 3.42 -16.57 33.13
N ASP A 912 2.64 -16.49 32.04
CA ASP A 912 1.69 -17.52 31.62
C ASP A 912 2.26 -18.49 30.57
N CYS A 913 3.53 -18.35 30.18
CA CYS A 913 4.22 -19.27 29.26
C CYS A 913 5.53 -19.80 29.85
N ASP A 914 5.83 -21.08 29.61
CA ASP A 914 7.11 -21.72 29.97
C ASP A 914 8.00 -22.03 28.75
N ASP A 915 7.57 -21.64 27.54
CA ASP A 915 8.38 -21.77 26.32
C ASP A 915 9.61 -20.84 26.39
N THR A 916 10.79 -21.37 26.04
CA THR A 916 12.08 -20.69 26.20
C THR A 916 12.30 -19.57 25.19
N GLU A 917 11.72 -19.67 23.99
CA GLU A 917 11.80 -18.66 22.95
C GLU A 917 10.86 -17.49 23.27
N VAL A 918 9.64 -17.77 23.75
CA VAL A 918 8.73 -16.78 24.32
C VAL A 918 9.39 -16.02 25.47
N ALA A 919 10.01 -16.72 26.41
CA ALA A 919 10.72 -16.09 27.53
C ALA A 919 11.90 -15.22 27.05
N SER A 920 12.69 -15.70 26.09
CA SER A 920 13.81 -14.95 25.48
C SER A 920 13.32 -13.66 24.80
N LEU A 921 12.28 -13.74 23.96
CA LEU A 921 11.71 -12.56 23.29
C LEU A 921 11.14 -11.54 24.28
N CYS A 922 10.52 -12.00 25.37
CA CYS A 922 9.99 -11.10 26.40
C CYS A 922 11.11 -10.37 27.17
N LEU A 923 12.19 -11.08 27.53
CA LEU A 923 13.36 -10.48 28.19
C LEU A 923 14.08 -9.50 27.27
N GLU A 924 14.20 -9.82 25.98
CA GLU A 924 14.78 -8.94 24.96
C GLU A 924 13.93 -7.67 24.76
N GLY A 925 12.61 -7.81 24.67
CA GLY A 925 11.69 -6.68 24.55
C GLY A 925 11.75 -5.75 25.76
N ILE A 926 11.77 -6.29 26.98
CA ILE A 926 11.93 -5.49 28.20
C ILE A 926 13.31 -4.82 28.23
N ARG A 927 14.38 -5.49 27.80
CA ARG A 927 15.72 -4.89 27.70
C ARG A 927 15.75 -3.69 26.74
N CYS A 928 15.13 -3.80 25.56
CA CYS A 928 15.01 -2.69 24.62
C CYS A 928 14.14 -1.55 25.19
N ALA A 929 13.03 -1.86 25.85
CA ALA A 929 12.15 -0.87 26.46
C ALA A 929 12.83 -0.08 27.60
N ILE A 930 13.61 -0.75 28.45
CA ILE A 930 14.43 -0.08 29.47
C ILE A 930 15.46 0.84 28.82
N ARG A 931 16.13 0.40 27.75
CA ARG A 931 17.11 1.23 27.01
C ARG A 931 16.48 2.52 26.47
N ILE A 932 15.29 2.45 25.86
CA ILE A 932 14.58 3.65 25.37
C ILE A 932 14.22 4.59 26.53
N ALA A 933 13.68 4.04 27.62
CA ALA A 933 13.31 4.82 28.80
C ALA A 933 14.53 5.46 29.51
N CYS A 934 15.69 4.79 29.48
CA CYS A 934 16.99 5.32 29.91
C CYS A 934 17.49 6.47 29.04
N ILE A 935 17.46 6.33 27.70
CA ILE A 935 17.92 7.36 26.74
C ILE A 935 17.11 8.64 26.91
N PHE A 936 15.77 8.54 26.88
CA PHE A 936 14.88 9.70 26.97
C PHE A 936 14.53 10.13 28.41
N ASN A 937 15.18 9.53 29.42
CA ASN A 937 14.99 9.77 30.86
C ASN A 937 13.52 9.79 31.31
N ILE A 938 12.73 8.82 30.83
CA ILE A 938 11.31 8.69 31.16
C ILE A 938 11.17 7.70 32.33
N GLN A 939 10.98 8.27 33.53
CA GLN A 939 11.25 7.57 34.79
C GLN A 939 10.18 6.54 35.15
N LEU A 940 8.90 6.82 34.89
CA LEU A 940 7.78 5.96 35.23
C LEU A 940 7.87 4.62 34.49
N GLU A 941 8.13 4.70 33.20
CA GLU A 941 8.28 3.60 32.27
C GLU A 941 9.49 2.75 32.65
N ARG A 942 10.66 3.39 32.83
CA ARG A 942 11.91 2.73 33.24
C ARG A 942 11.74 1.98 34.56
N ASP A 943 11.18 2.63 35.57
CA ASP A 943 10.98 2.05 36.90
C ASP A 943 9.96 0.90 36.83
N ALA A 944 8.89 1.00 36.03
CA ALA A 944 7.91 -0.06 35.82
C ALA A 944 8.51 -1.31 35.16
N TYR A 945 9.31 -1.17 34.10
CA TYR A 945 9.98 -2.30 33.46
C TYR A 945 11.03 -2.97 34.37
N VAL A 946 11.80 -2.19 35.13
CA VAL A 946 12.77 -2.75 36.09
C VAL A 946 12.07 -3.46 37.25
N GLN A 947 10.95 -2.92 37.76
CA GLN A 947 10.12 -3.60 38.75
C GLN A 947 9.50 -4.91 38.21
N ALA A 948 9.11 -4.94 36.93
CA ALA A 948 8.62 -6.15 36.29
C ALA A 948 9.71 -7.24 36.22
N LEU A 949 10.92 -6.91 35.75
CA LEU A 949 12.07 -7.85 35.80
C LEU A 949 12.34 -8.32 37.23
N ALA A 950 12.43 -7.39 38.19
CA ALA A 950 12.69 -7.70 39.60
C ALA A 950 11.66 -8.70 40.16
N ARG A 951 10.36 -8.51 39.88
CA ARG A 951 9.28 -9.44 40.23
C ARG A 951 9.46 -10.81 39.57
N PHE A 952 9.80 -10.88 38.28
CA PHE A 952 10.00 -12.15 37.56
C PHE A 952 11.29 -12.89 37.93
N THR A 953 12.21 -12.31 38.70
CA THR A 953 13.32 -13.07 39.32
C THR A 953 12.86 -14.03 40.42
N LEU A 954 11.67 -13.79 41.02
CA LEU A 954 11.17 -14.43 42.24
C LEU A 954 12.04 -14.24 43.51
N LEU A 955 13.16 -13.52 43.43
CA LEU A 955 14.07 -13.28 44.57
C LEU A 955 13.49 -12.33 45.63
N THR A 956 12.59 -11.43 45.25
CA THR A 956 12.04 -10.37 46.11
C THR A 956 10.65 -10.69 46.68
N VAL A 957 10.09 -11.86 46.34
CA VAL A 957 8.74 -12.26 46.72
C VAL A 957 8.72 -12.77 48.16
N SER A 958 8.02 -12.06 49.05
CA SER A 958 7.92 -12.41 50.48
C SER A 958 7.07 -13.67 50.76
N SER A 959 6.47 -14.26 49.74
CA SER A 959 5.38 -15.24 49.82
C SER A 959 5.83 -16.68 49.55
N GLY A 960 6.79 -17.17 50.34
CA GLY A 960 7.22 -18.57 50.35
C GLY A 960 8.18 -18.97 49.22
N ILE A 961 8.72 -20.19 49.32
CA ILE A 961 9.67 -20.74 48.34
C ILE A 961 8.88 -21.26 47.14
N THR A 962 8.77 -20.45 46.09
CA THR A 962 8.29 -20.87 44.77
C THR A 962 9.42 -21.54 43.99
N GLU A 963 9.09 -22.57 43.21
CA GLU A 963 10.06 -23.27 42.36
C GLU A 963 10.56 -22.34 41.24
N MET A 964 11.87 -22.09 41.19
CA MET A 964 12.49 -21.30 40.13
C MET A 964 12.69 -22.13 38.86
N LYS A 965 12.14 -21.67 37.75
CA LYS A 965 12.35 -22.24 36.41
C LYS A 965 13.49 -21.52 35.69
N GLN A 966 13.96 -22.11 34.59
CA GLN A 966 15.01 -21.53 33.74
C GLN A 966 14.73 -20.07 33.35
N LYS A 967 13.47 -19.73 33.00
CA LYS A 967 13.05 -18.36 32.70
C LYS A 967 13.33 -17.35 33.83
N ASN A 968 13.23 -17.75 35.10
CA ASN A 968 13.55 -16.88 36.25
C ASN A 968 15.07 -16.62 36.36
N ILE A 969 15.88 -17.64 36.08
CA ILE A 969 17.35 -17.52 36.04
C ILE A 969 17.79 -16.59 34.89
N ASP A 970 17.14 -16.69 33.73
CA ASP A 970 17.42 -15.80 32.60
C ASP A 970 16.89 -14.37 32.82
N THR A 971 15.81 -14.19 33.60
CA THR A 971 15.42 -12.86 34.13
C THR A 971 16.52 -12.27 35.01
N ILE A 972 17.12 -13.05 35.90
CA ILE A 972 18.24 -12.59 36.77
C ILE A 972 19.45 -12.16 35.91
N LYS A 973 19.84 -12.97 34.91
CA LYS A 973 20.90 -12.59 33.95
C LYS A 973 20.56 -11.31 33.20
N THR A 974 19.31 -11.15 32.78
CA THR A 974 18.83 -9.96 32.05
C THR A 974 18.87 -8.71 32.92
N LEU A 975 18.43 -8.80 34.18
CA LEU A 975 18.49 -7.71 35.15
C LEU A 975 19.94 -7.27 35.42
N ILE A 976 20.88 -8.21 35.54
CA ILE A 976 22.32 -7.92 35.67
C ILE A 976 22.90 -7.32 34.38
N THR A 977 22.44 -7.76 33.21
CA THR A 977 22.87 -7.22 31.91
C THR A 977 22.39 -5.78 31.71
N VAL A 978 21.16 -5.46 32.13
CA VAL A 978 20.63 -4.09 32.20
C VAL A 978 21.46 -3.26 33.18
N ALA A 979 21.68 -3.75 34.40
CA ALA A 979 22.51 -3.06 35.41
C ALA A 979 23.92 -2.73 34.89
N HIS A 980 24.54 -3.67 34.19
CA HIS A 980 25.86 -3.48 33.60
C HIS A 980 25.85 -2.51 32.41
N THR A 981 24.87 -2.58 31.51
CA THR A 981 24.89 -1.81 30.26
C THR A 981 24.24 -0.42 30.39
N ASP A 982 23.09 -0.29 31.05
CA ASP A 982 22.40 1.00 31.24
C ASP A 982 23.01 1.86 32.36
N GLY A 983 23.69 1.24 33.33
CA GLY A 983 24.55 1.94 34.30
C GLY A 983 23.87 3.13 34.98
N ASN A 984 24.44 4.32 34.86
CA ASN A 984 23.94 5.53 35.52
C ASN A 984 22.55 6.01 35.04
N TYR A 985 22.13 5.66 33.81
CA TYR A 985 20.83 6.06 33.27
C TYR A 985 19.63 5.41 33.99
N LEU A 986 19.90 4.35 34.77
CA LEU A 986 18.91 3.66 35.62
C LEU A 986 18.43 4.51 36.81
N GLY A 987 19.20 5.50 37.27
CA GLY A 987 18.78 6.39 38.36
C GLY A 987 18.22 5.65 39.58
N ASN A 988 16.97 5.94 39.96
CA ASN A 988 16.29 5.31 41.09
C ASN A 988 16.06 3.79 40.93
N SER A 989 15.97 3.27 39.69
CA SER A 989 15.71 1.84 39.44
C SER A 989 16.83 0.94 39.96
N TRP A 990 18.03 1.48 40.24
CA TRP A 990 19.11 0.80 40.96
C TRP A 990 18.68 0.19 42.30
N HIS A 991 17.69 0.77 42.99
CA HIS A 991 17.24 0.25 44.29
C HIS A 991 16.71 -1.20 44.17
N GLU A 992 15.84 -1.46 43.20
CA GLU A 992 15.28 -2.81 42.99
C GLU A 992 16.32 -3.78 42.43
N ILE A 993 17.27 -3.30 41.62
CA ILE A 993 18.39 -4.11 41.11
C ILE A 993 19.30 -4.56 42.26
N LEU A 994 19.74 -3.64 43.12
CA LEU A 994 20.60 -3.95 44.28
C LEU A 994 19.90 -4.85 45.30
N LYS A 995 18.59 -4.66 45.48
CA LYS A 995 17.72 -5.50 46.30
C LYS A 995 17.63 -6.93 45.74
N CYS A 996 17.43 -7.12 44.44
CA CYS A 996 17.53 -8.44 43.79
C CYS A 996 18.91 -9.08 43.97
N ILE A 997 20.01 -8.34 43.76
CA ILE A 997 21.38 -8.85 43.94
C ILE A 997 21.62 -9.28 45.40
N SER A 998 21.14 -8.50 46.38
CA SER A 998 21.25 -8.84 47.80
C SER A 998 20.44 -10.08 48.19
N GLN A 999 19.27 -10.31 47.57
CA GLN A 999 18.50 -11.54 47.77
C GLN A 999 19.14 -12.76 47.07
N LEU A 1000 19.82 -12.56 45.94
CA LEU A 1000 20.58 -13.62 45.27
C LEU A 1000 21.76 -14.12 46.13
N GLU A 1001 22.53 -13.20 46.72
CA GLU A 1001 23.60 -13.53 47.67
C GLU A 1001 23.04 -14.26 48.91
N LEU A 1002 21.91 -13.79 49.46
CA LEU A 1002 21.22 -14.47 50.57
C LEU A 1002 20.81 -15.91 50.19
N ALA A 1003 20.28 -16.13 48.98
CA ALA A 1003 19.93 -17.45 48.48
C ALA A 1003 21.17 -18.36 48.31
N GLN A 1004 22.29 -17.81 47.83
CA GLN A 1004 23.57 -18.52 47.71
C GLN A 1004 24.15 -18.92 49.08
N LEU A 1005 24.08 -18.03 50.08
CA LEU A 1005 24.50 -18.32 51.46
C LEU A 1005 23.65 -19.44 52.09
N ILE A 1006 22.33 -19.43 51.85
CA ILE A 1006 21.43 -20.49 52.31
C ILE A 1006 21.76 -21.82 51.60
N GLY A 1007 21.96 -21.81 50.28
CA GLY A 1007 22.30 -22.99 49.48
C GLY A 1007 23.66 -23.61 49.82
N THR A 1008 24.62 -22.80 50.27
CA THR A 1008 25.94 -23.26 50.78
C THR A 1008 25.91 -23.70 52.25
N GLY A 1009 24.73 -23.72 52.89
CA GLY A 1009 24.53 -24.28 54.24
C GLY A 1009 24.70 -23.27 55.39
N VAL A 1010 24.86 -21.98 55.11
CA VAL A 1010 24.92 -20.94 56.15
C VAL A 1010 23.53 -20.77 56.77
N LYS A 1011 23.42 -21.07 58.07
CA LYS A 1011 22.13 -21.03 58.77
C LYS A 1011 21.57 -19.59 58.82
N PRO A 1012 20.31 -19.33 58.40
CA PRO A 1012 19.73 -17.98 58.31
C PRO A 1012 19.81 -17.11 59.58
N ARG A 1013 19.95 -17.74 60.76
CA ARG A 1013 20.11 -17.05 62.06
C ARG A 1013 21.35 -16.16 62.16
N TYR A 1014 22.32 -16.26 61.23
CA TYR A 1014 23.50 -15.40 61.20
C TYR A 1014 23.43 -14.25 60.19
N ILE A 1015 22.37 -14.19 59.37
CA ILE A 1015 22.28 -13.24 58.23
C ILE A 1015 21.26 -12.13 58.49
N SER A 1016 20.20 -12.39 59.27
CA SER A 1016 19.29 -11.33 59.74
C SER A 1016 19.88 -10.61 60.96
N GLY A 1017 20.29 -9.34 60.79
CA GLY A 1017 20.99 -8.52 61.79
C GLY A 1017 20.19 -8.12 63.04
N THR A 1018 19.06 -8.76 63.33
CA THR A 1018 18.25 -8.49 64.53
C THR A 1018 18.77 -9.26 65.74
N VAL A 1019 19.70 -8.65 66.49
CA VAL A 1019 20.06 -9.13 67.85
C VAL A 1019 18.83 -8.94 68.76
N ARG A 1020 18.03 -10.00 68.94
CA ARG A 1020 16.99 -9.99 69.98
C ARG A 1020 17.66 -10.07 71.36
N GLY A 1021 17.71 -8.93 72.02
CA GLY A 1021 18.01 -8.84 73.45
C GLY A 1021 17.12 -9.78 74.26
N ARG A 1022 17.71 -10.41 75.28
CA ARG A 1022 17.09 -11.45 76.09
C ARG A 1022 16.59 -10.84 77.40
N GLU A 1023 15.29 -10.57 77.51
CA GLU A 1023 14.47 -10.62 78.74
C GLU A 1023 13.02 -10.16 78.47
N GLY A 1024 12.11 -10.38 79.43
CA GLY A 1024 10.71 -9.94 79.36
C GLY A 1024 9.70 -11.04 79.05
N SER A 1025 9.06 -11.57 80.10
CA SER A 1025 7.81 -12.34 79.98
C SER A 1025 6.61 -11.38 80.05
N PHE A 1026 5.54 -11.63 79.27
CA PHE A 1026 4.18 -11.74 79.82
C PHE A 1026 3.17 -12.26 78.77
N THR A 1027 1.96 -12.57 79.24
CA THR A 1027 0.86 -13.25 78.52
C THR A 1027 -0.22 -12.27 78.03
N GLY A 1028 -0.85 -12.52 76.87
CA GLY A 1028 -2.07 -11.79 76.49
C GLY A 1028 -2.66 -12.17 75.12
N THR A 1029 -3.83 -12.83 75.16
CA THR A 1029 -5.01 -12.77 74.24
C THR A 1029 -4.90 -12.36 72.75
N LYS A 1030 -5.72 -13.03 71.94
CA LYS A 1030 -6.13 -12.58 70.59
C LYS A 1030 -6.84 -11.21 70.64
N ASP A 1031 -6.82 -10.46 69.53
CA ASP A 1031 -8.07 -10.11 68.84
C ASP A 1031 -7.84 -9.72 67.36
N GLN A 1032 -8.92 -9.39 66.63
CA GLN A 1032 -8.96 -9.28 65.17
C GLN A 1032 -8.92 -7.84 64.62
N ALA A 1033 -8.21 -7.64 63.51
CA ALA A 1033 -8.56 -6.71 62.43
C ALA A 1033 -7.77 -7.05 61.14
N PRO A 1034 -8.41 -7.20 59.97
CA PRO A 1034 -7.75 -7.20 58.67
C PRO A 1034 -7.92 -5.85 57.96
N ASP A 1035 -6.82 -5.17 57.61
CA ASP A 1035 -6.89 -4.01 56.72
C ASP A 1035 -7.11 -4.44 55.26
N GLU A 1036 -7.99 -3.73 54.56
CA GLU A 1036 -8.27 -3.95 53.14
C GLU A 1036 -7.10 -3.44 52.28
N PHE A 1037 -6.49 -4.31 51.48
CA PHE A 1037 -5.60 -3.88 50.41
C PHE A 1037 -6.33 -3.90 49.07
N VAL A 1038 -6.61 -2.70 48.53
CA VAL A 1038 -7.33 -2.54 47.26
C VAL A 1038 -6.52 -3.13 46.11
N GLY A 1039 -7.06 -4.17 45.48
CA GLY A 1039 -6.47 -4.75 44.27
C GLY A 1039 -6.67 -3.83 43.08
N LEU A 1040 -5.61 -3.16 42.63
CA LEU A 1040 -5.54 -2.63 41.26
C LEU A 1040 -5.45 -3.82 40.30
N GLY A 1041 -6.51 -4.04 39.53
CA GLY A 1041 -6.56 -5.07 38.49
C GLY A 1041 -5.69 -4.73 37.29
N LEU A 1042 -5.26 -5.80 36.59
CA LEU A 1042 -4.76 -5.77 35.21
C LEU A 1042 -5.95 -6.00 34.25
#